data_AF-A0A9W8FEB5-F1
#
_entry.id   AF-A0A9W8FEB5-F1
#
_cell.length_a   1.000
_cell.length_b   1.000
_cell.length_c   1.000
_cell.angle_alpha   90.00
_cell.angle_beta   90.00
_cell.angle_gamma   90.00
#
_symmetry.space_group_name_H-M   'P 1'
#
loop_
_entity.id
_entity.type
_entity.pdbx_description
1 polymer ?
#
loop_
_entity_poly.entity_id
_entity_poly.type
_entity_poly.pdbx_seq_one_letter_code
_entity_poly.pdbx_strand_id
1 'polypeptide(L)'
;MRDISQPLLFETSWEVANKVGGIYTVIKTKVPVTVQEYGDRYHLTGPWNRFSAHVEVEEMEPDNAAIKAAIDSIRAQGIQVLYGRWLIDGAPRVILFDIGSAAYKLDEWKGDVWRVAGIPSPPNDTETNDAIILGYLNAWLFEEVSKFDTEHAIIAQFHEWQSGVGAVLCNKRKIDIATIFTTHATLLGRYLCAGNVDFYNNLKFFNVDEEAGKRGIYHRYCIERAASHCVDVFTTVSNITAYEAEHLLKRKPDGVVPNGLNVVKFSAMHEFQNLHQVAKERINHFVRGHFYGHYNFDIDNTLYFFTAGRYEYRNKGIDMFIESLARLNGRLKACNSPITVVAFIITPAKVNSFTVEALKGQALIKQLEDTVEEVSKRVGNRIFEMALRGKEPQVDDLLTDQDKILLKRRVFSLKRDSLPPIVTHNVQSDHEDPVLNQLRSVHLFNNDDDRVKVVFHPEFLNANNPVIGLDYEEFIRGTHLGVFPSYYEPWGYTPAECTVMGIPSITTNLSGFGCFMEDNIVNPQDYGIYIVDRRLKSADESMDQLAGHMFDFCQKTRRQRINQRNRTERLADILDWKRMGIEYMKARQCALRRCYPDSFDDAGFFSPYDQEDEEYERHGKLSRPQSIPGTPLVGADLSTYDLAALSISAELPGVRDHEDDNDLRPPIQLKMKTPLMTPTIQTP
;
A
#
# COMPACT_ATOMS: atom_id res chain seq x y z
N MET A 1 15.34 -37.61 11.30
CA MET A 1 15.48 -36.14 11.22
C MET A 1 14.75 -35.71 9.96
N ARG A 2 14.00 -34.62 10.02
CA ARG A 2 13.35 -34.04 8.84
C ARG A 2 14.36 -33.28 7.98
N ASP A 3 14.19 -33.33 6.68
CA ASP A 3 14.96 -32.56 5.70
C ASP A 3 14.57 -31.07 5.76
N ILE A 4 15.53 -30.24 6.16
CA ILE A 4 15.38 -28.79 6.24
C ILE A 4 15.70 -28.07 4.92
N SER A 5 16.24 -28.78 3.92
CA SER A 5 16.66 -28.19 2.64
C SER A 5 15.49 -28.03 1.65
N GLN A 6 14.46 -28.87 1.74
CA GLN A 6 13.24 -28.80 0.93
C GLN A 6 11.96 -28.79 1.80
N PRO A 7 11.78 -27.80 2.69
CA PRO A 7 10.66 -27.79 3.62
C PRO A 7 9.29 -27.58 2.94
N LEU A 8 8.21 -28.12 3.48
CA LEU A 8 6.86 -27.70 3.12
C LEU A 8 6.57 -26.33 3.73
N LEU A 9 5.89 -25.45 2.99
CA LEU A 9 5.48 -24.14 3.48
C LEU A 9 3.95 -24.01 3.44
N PHE A 10 3.37 -23.83 4.62
CA PHE A 10 1.98 -23.44 4.79
C PHE A 10 1.91 -21.97 5.23
N GLU A 11 1.30 -21.12 4.41
CA GLU A 11 1.06 -19.72 4.76
C GLU A 11 -0.44 -19.50 5.02
N THR A 12 -0.78 -19.18 6.26
CA THR A 12 -2.17 -19.11 6.76
C THR A 12 -2.60 -17.66 6.90
N SER A 13 -3.75 -17.31 6.33
CA SER A 13 -4.38 -16.01 6.51
C SER A 13 -5.89 -16.06 6.34
N TRP A 14 -6.59 -15.15 7.01
CA TRP A 14 -8.02 -14.94 6.81
C TRP A 14 -8.34 -14.45 5.37
N GLU A 15 -7.37 -13.82 4.72
CA GLU A 15 -7.56 -13.14 3.42
C GLU A 15 -7.15 -14.00 2.21
N VAL A 16 -6.79 -15.28 2.39
CA VAL A 16 -6.51 -16.19 1.26
C VAL A 16 -7.81 -16.42 0.46
N ALA A 17 -7.79 -16.09 -0.83
CA ALA A 17 -8.97 -16.14 -1.72
C ALA A 17 -10.21 -15.40 -1.16
N ASN A 18 -9.99 -14.43 -0.28
CA ASN A 18 -11.04 -13.70 0.43
C ASN A 18 -10.60 -12.24 0.68
N LYS A 19 -10.89 -11.34 -0.26
CA LYS A 19 -10.45 -9.94 -0.17
C LYS A 19 -11.23 -9.17 0.90
N VAL A 20 -10.62 -9.00 2.07
CA VAL A 20 -11.17 -8.21 3.19
C VAL A 20 -10.41 -6.90 3.38
N GLY A 21 -9.09 -6.92 3.22
CA GLY A 21 -8.20 -5.82 3.54
C GLY A 21 -6.94 -5.80 2.68
N GLY A 22 -5.85 -5.30 3.27
CA GLY A 22 -4.57 -5.16 2.58
C GLY A 22 -3.75 -6.44 2.54
N ILE A 23 -4.05 -7.43 3.39
CA ILE A 23 -3.26 -8.67 3.49
C ILE A 23 -3.50 -9.54 2.26
N TYR A 24 -4.71 -9.51 1.69
CA TYR A 24 -5.00 -10.08 0.38
C TYR A 24 -3.97 -9.60 -0.65
N THR A 25 -3.69 -8.30 -0.70
CA THR A 25 -2.71 -7.71 -1.63
C THR A 25 -1.29 -8.15 -1.30
N VAL A 26 -0.90 -8.20 -0.01
CA VAL A 26 0.42 -8.73 0.41
C VAL A 26 0.62 -10.12 -0.18
N ILE A 27 -0.29 -11.03 0.14
CA ILE A 27 -0.16 -12.45 -0.18
C ILE A 27 -0.21 -12.62 -1.70
N LYS A 28 -1.23 -12.04 -2.35
CA LYS A 28 -1.40 -12.13 -3.80
C LYS A 28 -0.17 -11.67 -4.58
N THR A 29 0.44 -10.55 -4.17
CA THR A 29 1.62 -10.02 -4.89
C THR A 29 2.91 -10.75 -4.52
N LYS A 30 3.03 -11.32 -3.31
CA LYS A 30 4.19 -12.13 -2.88
C LYS A 30 4.21 -13.54 -3.47
N VAL A 31 3.05 -14.08 -3.83
CA VAL A 31 2.90 -15.44 -4.33
C VAL A 31 3.87 -15.79 -5.47
N PRO A 32 4.04 -14.98 -6.54
CA PRO A 32 4.97 -15.31 -7.62
C PRO A 32 6.40 -15.61 -7.16
N VAL A 33 6.97 -14.77 -6.29
CA VAL A 33 8.33 -15.00 -5.77
C VAL A 33 8.39 -16.21 -4.84
N THR A 34 7.33 -16.45 -4.05
CA THR A 34 7.30 -17.62 -3.14
C THR A 34 7.13 -18.93 -3.90
N VAL A 35 6.31 -18.95 -4.97
CA VAL A 35 6.16 -20.11 -5.86
C VAL A 35 7.44 -20.37 -6.64
N GLN A 36 8.18 -19.33 -7.05
CA GLN A 36 9.49 -19.51 -7.67
C GLN A 36 10.48 -20.23 -6.72
N GLU A 37 10.39 -19.99 -5.41
CA GLU A 37 11.25 -20.61 -4.39
C GLU A 37 10.79 -22.02 -3.99
N TYR A 38 9.48 -22.25 -3.82
CA TYR A 38 8.95 -23.49 -3.25
C TYR A 38 8.26 -24.42 -4.26
N GLY A 39 7.84 -23.93 -5.41
CA GLY A 39 7.02 -24.67 -6.38
C GLY A 39 5.76 -25.23 -5.72
N ASP A 40 5.48 -26.51 -5.96
CA ASP A 40 4.32 -27.22 -5.39
C ASP A 40 4.45 -27.52 -3.87
N ARG A 41 5.59 -27.22 -3.22
CA ARG A 41 5.72 -27.34 -1.74
C ARG A 41 4.98 -26.23 -0.99
N TYR A 42 4.54 -25.19 -1.68
CA TYR A 42 3.88 -24.03 -1.10
C TYR A 42 2.35 -24.12 -1.14
N HIS A 43 1.75 -24.01 0.03
CA HIS A 43 0.31 -24.07 0.25
C HIS A 43 -0.16 -22.86 1.05
N LEU A 44 -1.25 -22.26 0.60
CA LEU A 44 -1.95 -21.21 1.33
C LEU A 44 -3.17 -21.81 2.04
N THR A 45 -3.42 -21.41 3.29
CA THR A 45 -4.60 -21.88 4.04
C THR A 45 -5.46 -20.73 4.54
N GLY A 46 -6.78 -20.93 4.53
CA GLY A 46 -7.73 -19.87 4.92
C GLY A 46 -9.19 -20.35 4.99
N PRO A 47 -10.12 -19.47 5.36
CA PRO A 47 -11.55 -19.78 5.36
C PRO A 47 -12.09 -19.87 3.92
N TRP A 48 -12.99 -20.82 3.67
CA TRP A 48 -13.67 -20.95 2.39
C TRP A 48 -14.83 -19.96 2.28
N ASN A 49 -14.57 -18.83 1.63
CA ASN A 49 -15.63 -17.91 1.21
C ASN A 49 -16.28 -18.43 -0.09
N ARG A 50 -17.53 -18.90 0.00
CA ARG A 50 -18.28 -19.48 -1.12
C ARG A 50 -18.50 -18.51 -2.29
N PHE A 51 -18.51 -17.20 -2.04
CA PHE A 51 -18.74 -16.20 -3.09
C PHE A 51 -17.47 -15.94 -3.90
N SER A 52 -16.33 -15.71 -3.24
CA SER A 52 -15.07 -15.39 -3.92
C SER A 52 -14.40 -16.65 -4.49
N ALA A 53 -14.36 -17.75 -3.73
CA ALA A 53 -13.65 -18.95 -4.14
C ALA A 53 -14.21 -19.59 -5.42
N HIS A 54 -15.51 -19.47 -5.69
CA HIS A 54 -16.12 -19.98 -6.93
C HIS A 54 -15.58 -19.30 -8.20
N VAL A 55 -15.04 -18.09 -8.08
CA VAL A 55 -14.49 -17.33 -9.22
C VAL A 55 -12.96 -17.32 -9.17
N GLU A 56 -12.37 -17.41 -7.99
CA GLU A 56 -10.91 -17.29 -7.80
C GLU A 56 -10.18 -18.63 -7.70
N VAL A 57 -10.84 -19.77 -7.47
CA VAL A 57 -10.14 -21.04 -7.20
C VAL A 57 -10.55 -22.12 -8.20
N GLU A 58 -9.55 -22.74 -8.83
CA GLU A 58 -9.72 -23.96 -9.62
C GLU A 58 -9.61 -25.18 -8.68
N GLU A 59 -10.73 -25.86 -8.46
CA GLU A 59 -10.78 -27.06 -7.60
C GLU A 59 -10.00 -28.23 -8.22
N MET A 60 -9.25 -28.94 -7.38
CA MET A 60 -8.52 -30.14 -7.79
C MET A 60 -8.31 -31.09 -6.61
N GLU A 61 -7.73 -32.26 -6.89
CA GLU A 61 -7.32 -33.21 -5.84
C GLU A 61 -5.85 -32.99 -5.42
N PRO A 62 -5.49 -33.26 -4.15
CA PRO A 62 -4.10 -33.13 -3.70
C PRO A 62 -3.20 -34.21 -4.28
N ASP A 63 -2.07 -33.79 -4.86
CA ASP A 63 -1.06 -34.70 -5.42
C ASP A 63 -0.16 -35.30 -4.32
N ASN A 64 0.09 -34.55 -3.24
CA ASN A 64 0.89 -35.00 -2.10
C ASN A 64 0.05 -35.92 -1.19
N ALA A 65 0.54 -37.14 -0.95
CA ALA A 65 -0.17 -38.15 -0.18
C ALA A 65 -0.42 -37.76 1.29
N ALA A 66 0.52 -37.06 1.93
CA ALA A 66 0.36 -36.60 3.31
C ALA A 66 -0.70 -35.50 3.42
N ILE A 67 -0.72 -34.56 2.46
CA ILE A 67 -1.75 -33.51 2.39
C ILE A 67 -3.12 -34.12 2.11
N LYS A 68 -3.18 -35.10 1.19
CA LYS A 68 -4.41 -35.83 0.91
C LYS A 68 -4.95 -36.55 2.14
N ALA A 69 -4.10 -37.32 2.83
CA ALA A 69 -4.48 -38.03 4.05
C ALA A 69 -4.96 -37.08 5.16
N ALA A 70 -4.31 -35.92 5.33
CA ALA A 70 -4.73 -34.91 6.29
C ALA A 70 -6.10 -34.31 5.93
N ILE A 71 -6.33 -33.99 4.65
CA ILE A 71 -7.64 -33.49 4.18
C ILE A 71 -8.73 -34.55 4.35
N ASP A 72 -8.45 -35.80 4.02
CA ASP A 72 -9.39 -36.91 4.17
C ASP A 72 -9.74 -37.17 5.65
N SER A 73 -8.77 -37.04 6.56
CA SER A 73 -8.97 -37.11 8.02
C SER A 73 -9.96 -36.04 8.52
N ILE A 74 -9.86 -34.81 7.99
CA ILE A 74 -10.77 -33.71 8.32
C ILE A 74 -12.16 -33.95 7.68
N ARG A 75 -12.21 -34.35 6.40
CA ARG A 75 -13.46 -34.65 5.67
C ARG A 75 -14.24 -35.81 6.29
N ALA A 76 -13.55 -36.81 6.85
CA ALA A 76 -14.18 -37.94 7.56
C ALA A 76 -15.00 -37.50 8.78
N GLN A 77 -14.79 -36.26 9.27
CA GLN A 77 -15.51 -35.68 10.39
C GLN A 77 -16.61 -34.71 9.93
N GLY A 78 -17.03 -34.81 8.66
CA GLY A 78 -18.11 -34.03 8.08
C GLY A 78 -17.75 -32.58 7.78
N ILE A 79 -16.47 -32.21 7.86
CA ILE A 79 -15.98 -30.86 7.60
C ILE A 79 -15.61 -30.74 6.12
N GLN A 80 -16.15 -29.74 5.43
CA GLN A 80 -15.87 -29.53 4.01
C GLN A 80 -14.55 -28.77 3.83
N VAL A 81 -13.73 -29.26 2.90
CA VAL A 81 -12.42 -28.67 2.57
C VAL A 81 -12.30 -28.60 1.06
N LEU A 82 -12.01 -27.40 0.54
CA LEU A 82 -11.70 -27.15 -0.86
C LEU A 82 -10.19 -27.13 -1.05
N TYR A 83 -9.69 -28.00 -1.92
CA TYR A 83 -8.29 -27.99 -2.37
C TYR A 83 -8.25 -27.50 -3.83
N GLY A 84 -7.30 -26.64 -4.17
CA GLY A 84 -7.30 -26.01 -5.48
C GLY A 84 -6.04 -25.22 -5.82
N ARG A 85 -6.08 -24.54 -6.96
CA ARG A 85 -5.14 -23.47 -7.32
C ARG A 85 -5.84 -22.12 -7.28
N TRP A 86 -5.21 -21.14 -6.65
CA TRP A 86 -5.71 -19.76 -6.69
C TRP A 86 -5.36 -19.13 -8.03
N LEU A 87 -6.36 -18.65 -8.77
CA LEU A 87 -6.26 -18.05 -10.11
C LEU A 87 -5.68 -16.63 -10.07
N ILE A 88 -4.44 -16.55 -9.58
CA ILE A 88 -3.59 -15.36 -9.57
C ILE A 88 -2.24 -15.71 -10.21
N ASP A 89 -1.40 -14.70 -10.44
CA ASP A 89 -0.04 -14.92 -10.94
C ASP A 89 0.74 -15.87 -10.00
N GLY A 90 1.42 -16.86 -10.57
CA GLY A 90 2.05 -17.97 -9.85
C GLY A 90 1.17 -19.18 -9.51
N ALA A 91 -0.17 -19.07 -9.59
CA ALA A 91 -1.13 -20.17 -9.40
C ALA A 91 -0.84 -21.13 -8.20
N PRO A 92 -0.72 -20.61 -6.96
CA PRO A 92 -0.31 -21.39 -5.78
C PRO A 92 -1.41 -22.38 -5.35
N ARG A 93 -1.03 -23.45 -4.64
CA ARG A 93 -1.98 -24.38 -4.02
C ARG A 93 -2.70 -23.70 -2.85
N VAL A 94 -3.99 -23.95 -2.71
CA VAL A 94 -4.81 -23.47 -1.59
C VAL A 94 -5.56 -24.62 -0.90
N ILE A 95 -5.70 -24.51 0.42
CA ILE A 95 -6.53 -25.37 1.27
C ILE A 95 -7.50 -24.47 2.02
N LEU A 96 -8.77 -24.46 1.60
CA LEU A 96 -9.81 -23.60 2.15
C LEU A 96 -10.82 -24.42 2.96
N PHE A 97 -11.05 -24.00 4.21
CA PHE A 97 -11.93 -24.70 5.13
C PHE A 97 -13.33 -24.07 5.19
N ASP A 98 -14.38 -24.86 5.01
CA ASP A 98 -15.73 -24.40 5.34
C ASP A 98 -15.91 -24.37 6.86
N ILE A 99 -15.64 -23.22 7.46
CA ILE A 99 -15.78 -22.99 8.90
C ILE A 99 -17.21 -23.28 9.39
N GLY A 100 -18.23 -23.09 8.55
CA GLY A 100 -19.62 -23.38 8.91
C GLY A 100 -19.87 -24.87 9.13
N SER A 101 -19.21 -25.73 8.34
CA SER A 101 -19.30 -27.19 8.48
C SER A 101 -18.66 -27.71 9.78
N ALA A 102 -17.76 -26.93 10.40
CA ALA A 102 -17.11 -27.26 11.67
C ALA A 102 -17.78 -26.61 12.90
N ALA A 103 -18.84 -25.81 12.72
CA ALA A 103 -19.46 -25.03 13.79
C ALA A 103 -19.96 -25.89 14.97
N TYR A 104 -20.31 -27.16 14.73
CA TYR A 104 -20.76 -28.07 15.78
C TYR A 104 -19.66 -28.41 16.82
N LYS A 105 -18.38 -28.18 16.50
CA LYS A 105 -17.25 -28.35 17.44
C LYS A 105 -16.90 -27.07 18.22
N LEU A 106 -17.54 -25.94 17.93
CA LEU A 106 -17.14 -24.64 18.47
C LEU A 106 -17.13 -24.59 19.99
N ASP A 107 -18.17 -25.12 20.65
CA ASP A 107 -18.28 -25.07 22.12
C ASP A 107 -17.18 -25.89 22.81
N GLU A 108 -16.85 -27.05 22.24
CA GLU A 108 -15.72 -27.89 22.69
C GLU A 108 -14.40 -27.13 22.55
N TRP A 109 -14.16 -26.54 21.37
CA TRP A 109 -12.93 -25.83 21.06
C TRP A 109 -12.76 -24.54 21.87
N LYS A 110 -13.83 -23.81 22.16
CA LYS A 110 -13.80 -22.67 23.09
C LYS A 110 -13.35 -23.10 24.49
N GLY A 111 -13.91 -24.20 24.99
CA GLY A 111 -13.51 -24.77 26.28
C GLY A 111 -12.03 -25.19 26.30
N ASP A 112 -11.54 -25.80 25.22
CA ASP A 112 -10.14 -26.21 25.11
C ASP A 112 -9.17 -25.03 25.00
N VAL A 113 -9.47 -24.01 24.19
CA VAL A 113 -8.63 -22.80 24.07
C VAL A 113 -8.48 -22.10 25.42
N TRP A 114 -9.58 -21.97 26.17
CA TRP A 114 -9.54 -21.40 27.51
C TRP A 114 -8.63 -22.22 28.44
N ARG A 115 -8.78 -23.55 28.43
CA ARG A 115 -7.98 -24.46 29.26
C ARG A 115 -6.49 -24.44 28.92
N VAL A 116 -6.14 -24.38 27.64
CA VAL A 116 -4.76 -24.54 27.15
C VAL A 116 -3.99 -23.21 27.12
N ALA A 117 -4.68 -22.10 26.82
CA ALA A 117 -4.07 -20.80 26.57
C ALA A 117 -4.66 -19.65 27.39
N GLY A 118 -5.75 -19.86 28.14
CA GLY A 118 -6.38 -18.81 28.94
C GLY A 118 -7.03 -17.69 28.11
N ILE A 119 -7.34 -17.96 26.84
CA ILE A 119 -7.92 -16.97 25.94
C ILE A 119 -9.46 -17.00 26.10
N PRO A 120 -10.09 -15.89 26.52
CA PRO A 120 -11.55 -15.82 26.62
C PRO A 120 -12.19 -15.72 25.24
N SER A 121 -13.42 -16.20 25.09
CA SER A 121 -14.15 -16.17 23.80
C SER A 121 -15.65 -15.88 24.03
N PRO A 122 -16.05 -14.60 24.05
CA PRO A 122 -17.46 -14.23 24.22
C PRO A 122 -18.37 -14.89 23.17
N PRO A 123 -19.57 -15.37 23.54
CA PRO A 123 -20.43 -16.10 22.60
C PRO A 123 -20.86 -15.23 21.40
N ASN A 124 -21.02 -13.92 21.62
CA ASN A 124 -21.60 -12.98 20.67
C ASN A 124 -20.59 -12.47 19.62
N ASP A 125 -19.30 -12.77 19.76
CA ASP A 125 -18.26 -12.32 18.82
C ASP A 125 -18.00 -13.38 17.75
N THR A 126 -18.68 -13.24 16.60
CA THR A 126 -18.57 -14.18 15.47
C THR A 126 -17.16 -14.23 14.90
N GLU A 127 -16.45 -13.11 14.80
CA GLU A 127 -15.09 -13.06 14.25
C GLU A 127 -14.10 -13.87 15.11
N THR A 128 -14.26 -13.80 16.44
CA THR A 128 -13.46 -14.61 17.37
C THR A 128 -13.85 -16.09 17.27
N ASN A 129 -15.14 -16.40 17.14
CA ASN A 129 -15.62 -17.77 16.96
C ASN A 129 -15.03 -18.40 15.70
N ASP A 130 -15.05 -17.65 14.59
CA ASP A 130 -14.54 -18.11 13.31
C ASP A 130 -13.01 -18.27 13.33
N ALA A 131 -12.29 -17.32 13.97
CA ALA A 131 -10.84 -17.42 14.17
C ALA A 131 -10.45 -18.66 15.01
N ILE A 132 -11.26 -19.01 16.02
CA ILE A 132 -11.09 -20.25 16.78
C ILE A 132 -11.25 -21.45 15.86
N ILE A 133 -12.38 -21.55 15.14
CA ILE A 133 -12.63 -22.67 14.22
C ILE A 133 -11.48 -22.84 13.22
N LEU A 134 -11.09 -21.75 12.54
CA LEU A 134 -9.99 -21.74 11.59
C LEU A 134 -8.66 -22.17 12.23
N GLY A 135 -8.38 -21.71 13.46
CA GLY A 135 -7.19 -22.10 14.20
C GLY A 135 -7.12 -23.61 14.48
N TYR A 136 -8.23 -24.23 14.90
CA TYR A 136 -8.27 -25.68 15.13
C TYR A 136 -8.13 -26.48 13.84
N LEU A 137 -8.76 -26.02 12.75
CA LEU A 137 -8.67 -26.69 11.45
C LEU A 137 -7.25 -26.65 10.89
N ASN A 138 -6.57 -25.50 11.00
CA ASN A 138 -5.15 -25.39 10.64
C ASN A 138 -4.26 -26.28 11.53
N ALA A 139 -4.45 -26.23 12.85
CA ALA A 139 -3.67 -27.06 13.77
C ALA A 139 -3.88 -28.56 13.50
N TRP A 140 -5.11 -28.99 13.22
CA TRP A 140 -5.43 -30.36 12.83
C TRP A 140 -4.75 -30.74 11.52
N LEU A 141 -4.87 -29.91 10.48
CA LEU A 141 -4.18 -30.12 9.20
C LEU A 141 -2.68 -30.33 9.43
N PHE A 142 -2.02 -29.43 10.16
CA PHE A 142 -0.57 -29.51 10.39
C PHE A 142 -0.18 -30.71 11.25
N GLU A 143 -1.01 -31.08 12.23
CA GLU A 143 -0.80 -32.29 13.03
C GLU A 143 -0.83 -33.55 12.17
N GLU A 144 -1.79 -33.66 11.26
CA GLU A 144 -1.91 -34.83 10.37
C GLU A 144 -0.82 -34.84 9.30
N VAL A 145 -0.53 -33.70 8.66
CA VAL A 145 0.58 -33.60 7.71
C VAL A 145 1.91 -33.96 8.39
N SER A 146 2.15 -33.48 9.62
CA SER A 146 3.34 -33.84 10.39
C SER A 146 3.44 -35.34 10.69
N LYS A 147 2.31 -36.05 10.86
CA LYS A 147 2.30 -37.50 11.08
C LYS A 147 2.58 -38.28 9.79
N PHE A 148 2.03 -37.84 8.66
CA PHE A 148 2.13 -38.56 7.39
C PHE A 148 3.39 -38.19 6.58
N ASP A 149 3.85 -36.94 6.65
CA ASP A 149 5.13 -36.51 6.08
C ASP A 149 6.19 -36.49 7.19
N THR A 150 7.03 -37.52 7.19
CA THR A 150 8.17 -37.65 8.11
C THR A 150 9.50 -37.30 7.45
N GLU A 151 9.47 -36.96 6.16
CA GLU A 151 10.64 -36.65 5.34
C GLU A 151 10.95 -35.17 5.42
N HIS A 152 9.99 -34.29 5.17
CA HIS A 152 10.23 -32.85 5.05
C HIS A 152 10.02 -32.11 6.36
N ALA A 153 10.84 -31.08 6.61
CA ALA A 153 10.54 -30.06 7.61
C ALA A 153 9.30 -29.28 7.17
N ILE A 154 8.48 -28.83 8.12
CA ILE A 154 7.24 -28.11 7.83
C ILE A 154 7.33 -26.73 8.47
N ILE A 155 7.02 -25.70 7.68
CA ILE A 155 6.94 -24.32 8.14
C ILE A 155 5.49 -23.86 8.05
N ALA A 156 4.94 -23.36 9.16
CA ALA A 156 3.63 -22.73 9.23
C ALA A 156 3.80 -21.23 9.53
N GLN A 157 3.49 -20.38 8.56
CA GLN A 157 3.54 -18.93 8.66
C GLN A 157 2.13 -18.36 8.79
N PHE A 158 1.82 -17.72 9.91
CA PHE A 158 0.51 -17.18 10.25
C PHE A 158 0.50 -15.66 10.10
N HIS A 159 -0.47 -15.12 9.36
CA HIS A 159 -0.69 -13.68 9.22
C HIS A 159 -1.89 -13.22 10.02
N GLU A 160 -1.65 -12.20 10.86
CA GLU A 160 -2.64 -11.55 11.72
C GLU A 160 -3.35 -12.43 12.77
N TRP A 161 -3.91 -11.77 13.78
CA TRP A 161 -4.51 -12.44 14.93
C TRP A 161 -5.65 -13.41 14.56
N GLN A 162 -6.37 -13.20 13.45
CA GLN A 162 -7.44 -14.13 13.03
C GLN A 162 -6.92 -15.54 12.70
N SER A 163 -5.66 -15.68 12.29
CA SER A 163 -5.00 -16.99 12.11
C SER A 163 -4.20 -17.44 13.33
N GLY A 164 -4.02 -16.55 14.31
CA GLY A 164 -3.13 -16.74 15.46
C GLY A 164 -3.51 -17.87 16.41
N VAL A 165 -4.78 -18.28 16.46
CA VAL A 165 -5.21 -19.44 17.27
C VAL A 165 -4.49 -20.72 16.81
N GLY A 166 -4.27 -20.89 15.50
CA GLY A 166 -3.51 -22.02 14.96
C GLY A 166 -2.07 -22.04 15.48
N ALA A 167 -1.39 -20.90 15.48
CA ALA A 167 -0.04 -20.76 16.01
C ALA A 167 0.06 -21.15 17.50
N VAL A 168 -0.91 -20.70 18.31
CA VAL A 168 -0.98 -21.05 19.75
C VAL A 168 -1.12 -22.56 19.93
N LEU A 169 -2.03 -23.19 19.18
CA LEU A 169 -2.27 -24.63 19.28
C LEU A 169 -1.06 -25.46 18.84
N CYS A 170 -0.37 -25.06 17.78
CA CYS A 170 0.83 -25.75 17.30
C CYS A 170 1.89 -25.83 18.41
N ASN A 171 2.14 -24.73 19.12
CA ASN A 171 3.10 -24.69 20.22
C ASN A 171 2.66 -25.50 21.44
N LYS A 172 1.37 -25.40 21.81
CA LYS A 172 0.82 -26.02 23.01
C LYS A 172 0.69 -27.54 22.87
N ARG A 173 0.39 -28.02 21.66
CA ARG A 173 0.34 -29.44 21.32
C ARG A 173 1.70 -30.03 20.96
N LYS A 174 2.75 -29.20 20.85
CA LYS A 174 4.10 -29.61 20.45
C LYS A 174 4.09 -30.33 19.10
N ILE A 175 3.37 -29.76 18.14
CA ILE A 175 3.38 -30.24 16.76
C ILE A 175 4.79 -30.01 16.20
N ASP A 176 5.34 -31.01 15.53
CA ASP A 176 6.69 -31.01 14.97
C ASP A 176 6.74 -30.18 13.67
N ILE A 177 6.62 -28.85 13.82
CA ILE A 177 6.66 -27.85 12.75
C ILE A 177 7.37 -26.57 13.25
N ALA A 178 8.01 -25.84 12.33
CA ALA A 178 8.52 -24.49 12.59
C ALA A 178 7.42 -23.45 12.36
N THR A 179 7.30 -22.48 13.27
CA THR A 179 6.18 -21.52 13.28
C THR A 179 6.63 -20.06 13.18
N ILE A 180 5.90 -19.29 12.38
CA ILE A 180 6.14 -17.85 12.20
C ILE A 180 4.83 -17.10 12.41
N PHE A 181 4.83 -16.01 13.15
CA PHE A 181 3.68 -15.09 13.23
C PHE A 181 4.07 -13.72 12.73
N THR A 182 3.36 -13.21 11.73
CA THR A 182 3.52 -11.85 11.21
C THR A 182 2.28 -11.02 11.53
N THR A 183 2.44 -10.03 12.40
CA THR A 183 1.40 -8.99 12.61
C THR A 183 1.64 -7.82 11.66
N HIS A 184 0.62 -7.47 10.89
CA HIS A 184 0.62 -6.34 9.97
C HIS A 184 0.25 -5.04 10.68
N ALA A 185 -0.48 -5.12 11.79
CA ALA A 185 -0.82 -4.01 12.67
C ALA A 185 -1.17 -4.57 14.06
N THR A 186 -0.90 -3.85 15.15
CA THR A 186 -1.48 -4.31 16.43
C THR A 186 -2.93 -3.84 16.57
N LEU A 187 -3.76 -4.68 17.19
CA LEU A 187 -5.15 -4.32 17.50
C LEU A 187 -5.19 -3.03 18.32
N LEU A 188 -4.48 -3.00 19.45
CA LEU A 188 -4.49 -1.85 20.35
C LEU A 188 -4.02 -0.56 19.68
N GLY A 189 -3.00 -0.61 18.82
CA GLY A 189 -2.51 0.58 18.12
C GLY A 189 -3.56 1.22 17.23
N ARG A 190 -4.30 0.40 16.47
CA ARG A 190 -5.37 0.91 15.60
C ARG A 190 -6.46 1.63 16.39
N TYR A 191 -6.87 1.07 17.53
CA TYR A 191 -7.91 1.68 18.36
C TYR A 191 -7.41 2.88 19.17
N LEU A 192 -6.17 2.86 19.66
CA LEU A 192 -5.60 3.95 20.45
C LEU A 192 -5.38 5.20 19.59
N CYS A 193 -4.90 5.02 18.35
CA CYS A 193 -4.71 6.12 17.40
C CYS A 193 -6.04 6.76 16.96
N ALA A 194 -7.11 5.97 16.85
CA ALA A 194 -8.44 6.50 16.59
C ALA A 194 -9.01 7.30 17.79
N GLY A 195 -8.52 7.03 19.01
CA GLY A 195 -9.04 7.54 20.27
C GLY A 195 -8.54 8.91 20.72
N ASN A 196 -7.94 9.72 19.84
CA ASN A 196 -7.47 11.07 20.18
C ASN A 196 -6.35 11.12 21.24
N VAL A 197 -5.59 10.02 21.39
CA VAL A 197 -4.50 9.92 22.36
C VAL A 197 -3.17 10.20 21.66
N ASP A 198 -2.24 10.85 22.37
CA ASP A 198 -0.84 10.90 21.96
C ASP A 198 -0.23 9.50 22.09
N PHE A 199 -0.28 8.73 21.01
CA PHE A 199 0.00 7.31 20.99
C PHE A 199 1.50 7.02 21.09
N TYR A 200 2.30 7.47 20.12
CA TYR A 200 3.71 7.07 20.00
C TYR A 200 4.60 7.57 21.14
N ASN A 201 4.27 8.69 21.77
CA ASN A 201 5.01 9.20 22.92
C ASN A 201 4.67 8.47 24.23
N ASN A 202 3.47 7.88 24.33
CA ASN A 202 2.98 7.24 25.55
C ASN A 202 2.92 5.70 25.49
N LEU A 203 3.44 5.08 24.42
CA LEU A 203 3.43 3.63 24.20
C LEU A 203 3.86 2.80 25.43
N LYS A 204 4.88 3.28 26.17
CA LYS A 204 5.42 2.62 27.37
C LYS A 204 4.48 2.65 28.57
N PHE A 205 3.56 3.60 28.63
CA PHE A 205 2.73 3.86 29.81
C PHE A 205 1.33 3.26 29.71
N PHE A 206 0.94 2.70 28.57
CA PHE A 206 -0.36 2.07 28.43
C PHE A 206 -0.47 0.77 29.23
N ASN A 207 -1.52 0.69 30.03
CA ASN A 207 -2.01 -0.57 30.58
C ASN A 207 -2.81 -1.30 29.50
N VAL A 208 -2.17 -2.24 28.83
CA VAL A 208 -2.71 -2.96 27.66
C VAL A 208 -4.00 -3.73 27.98
N ASP A 209 -4.09 -4.34 29.16
CA ASP A 209 -5.26 -5.14 29.56
C ASP A 209 -6.47 -4.23 29.83
N GLU A 210 -6.24 -3.10 30.51
CA GLU A 210 -7.27 -2.09 30.78
C GLU A 210 -7.73 -1.41 29.47
N GLU A 211 -6.81 -1.02 28.60
CA GLU A 211 -7.15 -0.37 27.33
C GLU A 211 -7.89 -1.31 26.38
N ALA A 212 -7.54 -2.61 26.36
CA ALA A 212 -8.26 -3.61 25.59
C ALA A 212 -9.66 -3.90 26.20
N GLY A 213 -9.75 -3.93 27.53
CA GLY A 213 -11.01 -4.09 28.26
C GLY A 213 -11.99 -2.94 28.02
N LYS A 214 -11.54 -1.68 28.13
CA LYS A 214 -12.34 -0.47 27.84
C LYS A 214 -12.96 -0.47 26.45
N ARG A 215 -12.30 -1.10 25.48
CA ARG A 215 -12.72 -1.16 24.07
C ARG A 215 -13.47 -2.44 23.72
N GLY A 216 -13.64 -3.37 24.67
CA GLY A 216 -14.32 -4.64 24.44
C GLY A 216 -13.56 -5.57 23.48
N ILE A 217 -12.23 -5.42 23.36
CA ILE A 217 -11.39 -6.23 22.47
C ILE A 217 -10.39 -7.13 23.22
N TYR A 218 -10.53 -7.25 24.54
CA TYR A 218 -9.60 -8.00 25.39
C TYR A 218 -9.37 -9.43 24.89
N HIS A 219 -10.42 -10.16 24.51
CA HIS A 219 -10.31 -11.52 23.98
C HIS A 219 -9.53 -11.60 22.66
N ARG A 220 -9.70 -10.62 21.77
CA ARG A 220 -8.95 -10.54 20.50
C ARG A 220 -7.48 -10.21 20.75
N TYR A 221 -7.22 -9.27 21.66
CA TYR A 221 -5.88 -8.92 22.12
C TYR A 221 -5.17 -10.13 22.74
N CYS A 222 -5.87 -10.95 23.54
CA CYS A 222 -5.30 -12.18 24.09
C CYS A 222 -4.85 -13.15 22.98
N ILE A 223 -5.61 -13.29 21.89
CA ILE A 223 -5.21 -14.11 20.74
C ILE A 223 -3.96 -13.54 20.08
N GLU A 224 -3.94 -12.25 19.76
CA GLU A 224 -2.81 -11.58 19.11
C GLU A 224 -1.53 -11.71 19.95
N ARG A 225 -1.62 -11.43 21.26
CA ARG A 225 -0.51 -11.58 22.19
C ARG A 225 -0.08 -13.04 22.30
N ALA A 226 -1.01 -13.98 22.51
CA ALA A 226 -0.67 -15.39 22.63
C ALA A 226 0.03 -15.92 21.37
N ALA A 227 -0.48 -15.57 20.18
CA ALA A 227 0.13 -15.95 18.90
C ALA A 227 1.56 -15.40 18.79
N SER A 228 1.76 -14.11 19.09
CA SER A 228 3.10 -13.52 19.09
C SER A 228 4.06 -14.21 20.04
N HIS A 229 3.62 -14.73 21.20
CA HIS A 229 4.48 -15.42 22.17
C HIS A 229 4.66 -16.92 21.91
N CYS A 230 3.74 -17.56 21.17
CA CYS A 230 3.75 -19.00 20.96
C CYS A 230 4.51 -19.45 19.70
N VAL A 231 5.00 -18.54 18.87
CA VAL A 231 5.76 -18.89 17.65
C VAL A 231 7.27 -18.90 17.85
N ASP A 232 7.96 -19.69 17.02
CA ASP A 232 9.42 -19.70 16.97
C ASP A 232 9.95 -18.34 16.52
N VAL A 233 9.34 -17.73 15.49
CA VAL A 233 9.73 -16.42 14.95
C VAL A 233 8.54 -15.47 14.90
N PHE A 234 8.70 -14.28 15.47
CA PHE A 234 7.70 -13.21 15.44
C PHE A 234 8.20 -12.04 14.58
N THR A 235 7.40 -11.60 13.60
CA THR A 235 7.76 -10.50 12.71
C THR A 235 6.66 -9.45 12.60
N THR A 236 7.06 -8.24 12.20
CA THR A 236 6.16 -7.13 11.83
C THR A 236 6.51 -6.61 10.44
N VAL A 237 5.67 -5.77 9.85
CA VAL A 237 5.90 -5.23 8.49
C VAL A 237 6.72 -3.94 8.44
N SER A 238 7.04 -3.34 9.59
CA SER A 238 7.89 -2.15 9.66
C SER A 238 8.55 -1.98 11.02
N ASN A 239 9.59 -1.14 11.07
CA ASN A 239 10.30 -0.76 12.29
C ASN A 239 9.39 -0.02 13.29
N ILE A 240 8.46 0.81 12.81
CA ILE A 240 7.54 1.54 13.68
C ILE A 240 6.52 0.58 14.31
N THR A 241 6.00 -0.38 13.55
CA THR A 241 5.14 -1.46 14.08
C THR A 241 5.93 -2.39 14.99
N ALA A 242 7.22 -2.60 14.75
CA ALA A 242 8.07 -3.40 15.63
C ALA A 242 8.22 -2.76 17.02
N TYR A 243 8.46 -1.45 17.05
CA TYR A 243 8.51 -0.66 18.28
C TYR A 243 7.18 -0.71 19.03
N GLU A 244 6.06 -0.62 18.32
CA GLU A 244 4.73 -0.76 18.89
C GLU A 244 4.48 -2.15 19.47
N ALA A 245 4.78 -3.21 18.72
CA ALA A 245 4.59 -4.60 19.15
C ALA A 245 5.41 -4.95 20.41
N GLU A 246 6.63 -4.44 20.51
CA GLU A 246 7.47 -4.61 21.71
C GLU A 246 6.74 -4.12 22.97
N HIS A 247 6.04 -2.99 22.88
CA HIS A 247 5.36 -2.37 24.01
C HIS A 247 3.93 -2.88 24.22
N LEU A 248 3.17 -3.16 23.16
CA LEU A 248 1.77 -3.57 23.27
C LEU A 248 1.60 -5.09 23.38
N LEU A 249 2.38 -5.86 22.63
CA LEU A 249 2.37 -7.33 22.65
C LEU A 249 3.39 -7.92 23.62
N LYS A 250 4.28 -7.08 24.19
CA LYS A 250 5.28 -7.49 25.20
C LYS A 250 6.27 -8.53 24.67
N ARG A 251 6.46 -8.59 23.34
CA ARG A 251 7.52 -9.36 22.67
C ARG A 251 8.12 -8.46 21.59
N LYS A 252 9.44 -8.25 21.65
CA LYS A 252 10.17 -7.60 20.56
C LYS A 252 10.17 -8.55 19.35
N PRO A 253 9.79 -8.09 18.14
CA PRO A 253 9.89 -8.91 16.94
C PRO A 253 11.34 -9.33 16.66
N ASP A 254 11.50 -10.53 16.11
CA ASP A 254 12.76 -11.10 15.68
C ASP A 254 13.27 -10.44 14.39
N GLY A 255 12.38 -9.87 13.58
CA GLY A 255 12.73 -9.15 12.36
C GLY A 255 11.54 -8.41 11.76
N VAL A 256 11.82 -7.64 10.72
CA VAL A 256 10.82 -6.90 9.94
C VAL A 256 10.75 -7.52 8.55
N VAL A 257 9.53 -7.75 8.07
CA VAL A 257 9.22 -8.26 6.73
C VAL A 257 8.45 -7.20 5.95
N PRO A 258 9.15 -6.22 5.32
CA PRO A 258 8.49 -5.14 4.61
C PRO A 258 7.65 -5.67 3.45
N ASN A 259 6.53 -5.00 3.16
CA ASN A 259 5.65 -5.44 2.07
C ASN A 259 6.18 -4.95 0.72
N GLY A 260 6.51 -5.88 -0.16
CA GLY A 260 6.85 -5.58 -1.55
C GLY A 260 5.64 -5.39 -2.46
N LEU A 261 5.93 -5.06 -3.71
CA LEU A 261 5.00 -5.04 -4.83
C LEU A 261 5.62 -5.78 -6.03
N ASN A 262 4.78 -6.24 -6.97
CA ASN A 262 5.29 -6.76 -8.24
C ASN A 262 5.51 -5.58 -9.18
N VAL A 263 6.78 -5.26 -9.47
CA VAL A 263 7.12 -4.16 -10.36
C VAL A 263 7.09 -4.65 -11.81
N VAL A 264 6.10 -4.17 -12.56
CA VAL A 264 6.06 -4.37 -14.01
C VAL A 264 7.04 -3.41 -14.66
N LYS A 265 8.19 -3.92 -15.08
CA LYS A 265 9.18 -3.12 -15.82
C LYS A 265 8.71 -2.94 -17.26
N PHE A 266 8.60 -1.68 -17.70
CA PHE A 266 8.36 -1.36 -19.11
C PHE A 266 9.62 -1.65 -19.93
N SER A 267 9.43 -2.11 -21.17
CA SER A 267 10.53 -2.34 -22.11
C SER A 267 11.29 -1.05 -22.45
N ALA A 268 10.59 0.11 -22.39
CA ALA A 268 11.16 1.43 -22.58
C ALA A 268 10.98 2.30 -21.33
N MET A 269 12.08 2.78 -20.75
CA MET A 269 12.07 3.61 -19.52
C MET A 269 11.28 4.92 -19.63
N HIS A 270 10.92 5.40 -20.82
CA HIS A 270 10.13 6.62 -21.00
C HIS A 270 8.62 6.36 -21.15
N GLU A 271 8.20 5.10 -21.24
CA GLU A 271 6.79 4.73 -21.46
C GLU A 271 5.88 5.22 -20.33
N PHE A 272 6.34 5.14 -19.07
CA PHE A 272 5.57 5.64 -17.93
C PHE A 272 5.32 7.16 -17.98
N GLN A 273 6.19 7.94 -18.63
CA GLN A 273 5.98 9.38 -18.84
C GLN A 273 4.88 9.65 -19.87
N ASN A 274 4.80 8.81 -20.91
CA ASN A 274 3.72 8.88 -21.89
C ASN A 274 2.39 8.52 -21.23
N LEU A 275 2.36 7.47 -20.40
CA LEU A 275 1.18 7.08 -19.63
C LEU A 275 0.73 8.19 -18.67
N HIS A 276 1.67 8.89 -18.02
CA HIS A 276 1.35 10.07 -17.21
C HIS A 276 0.61 11.13 -18.04
N GLN A 277 1.09 11.45 -19.25
CA GLN A 277 0.44 12.44 -20.11
C GLN A 277 -0.98 12.00 -20.55
N VAL A 278 -1.14 10.74 -20.96
CA VAL A 278 -2.44 10.18 -21.38
C VAL A 278 -3.44 10.20 -20.23
N ALA A 279 -3.04 9.73 -19.05
CA ALA A 279 -3.90 9.74 -17.87
C ALA A 279 -4.20 11.16 -17.37
N LYS A 280 -3.20 12.06 -17.40
CA LYS A 280 -3.38 13.47 -17.04
C LYS A 280 -4.42 14.13 -17.92
N GLU A 281 -4.48 13.83 -19.23
CA GLU A 281 -5.49 14.43 -20.11
C GLU A 281 -6.91 13.98 -19.75
N ARG A 282 -7.09 12.73 -19.30
CA ARG A 282 -8.38 12.26 -18.76
C ARG A 282 -8.77 12.99 -17.47
N ILE A 283 -7.80 13.30 -16.60
CA ILE A 283 -8.05 14.14 -15.42
C ILE A 283 -8.37 15.59 -15.85
N ASN A 284 -7.66 16.15 -16.83
CA ASN A 284 -7.93 17.48 -17.38
C ASN A 284 -9.38 17.56 -17.89
N HIS A 285 -9.84 16.53 -18.60
CA HIS A 285 -11.21 16.42 -19.09
C HIS A 285 -12.23 16.48 -17.95
N PHE A 286 -12.05 15.65 -16.91
CA PHE A 286 -12.88 15.71 -15.72
C PHE A 286 -12.88 17.12 -15.10
N VAL A 287 -11.71 17.75 -14.92
CA VAL A 287 -11.58 19.08 -14.32
C VAL A 287 -12.29 20.16 -15.13
N ARG A 288 -12.22 20.12 -16.47
CA ARG A 288 -12.99 21.03 -17.33
C ARG A 288 -14.50 20.88 -17.09
N GLY A 289 -14.99 19.65 -16.95
CA GLY A 289 -16.39 19.36 -16.64
C GLY A 289 -16.80 19.76 -15.23
N HIS A 290 -15.94 19.55 -14.24
CA HIS A 290 -16.24 19.86 -12.83
C HIS A 290 -16.25 21.36 -12.55
N PHE A 291 -15.37 22.11 -13.21
CA PHE A 291 -15.21 23.57 -13.07
C PHE A 291 -15.90 24.36 -14.20
N TYR A 292 -16.88 23.78 -14.90
CA TYR A 292 -17.61 24.50 -15.94
C TYR A 292 -18.23 25.80 -15.40
N GLY A 293 -18.19 26.87 -16.20
CA GLY A 293 -18.59 28.22 -15.77
C GLY A 293 -17.56 28.97 -14.91
N HIS A 294 -16.64 28.25 -14.27
CA HIS A 294 -15.57 28.77 -13.39
C HIS A 294 -14.17 28.34 -13.85
N TYR A 295 -14.03 27.95 -15.12
CA TYR A 295 -12.76 27.54 -15.71
C TYR A 295 -11.90 28.77 -16.03
N ASN A 296 -11.37 29.39 -14.98
CA ASN A 296 -10.65 30.68 -15.00
C ASN A 296 -9.13 30.53 -14.74
N PHE A 297 -8.62 29.30 -14.79
CA PHE A 297 -7.21 28.98 -14.56
C PHE A 297 -6.63 28.15 -15.70
N ASP A 298 -5.32 28.24 -15.87
CA ASP A 298 -4.59 27.54 -16.94
C ASP A 298 -4.26 26.09 -16.53
N ILE A 299 -4.73 25.14 -17.33
CA ILE A 299 -4.52 23.70 -17.12
C ILE A 299 -3.06 23.29 -17.27
N ASP A 300 -2.28 24.00 -18.10
CA ASP A 300 -0.86 23.74 -18.28
C ASP A 300 -0.03 24.11 -17.03
N ASN A 301 -0.55 25.06 -16.26
CA ASN A 301 -0.04 25.51 -14.96
C ASN A 301 -0.83 24.92 -13.78
N THR A 302 -1.61 23.87 -14.01
CA THR A 302 -2.33 23.16 -12.96
C THR A 302 -1.61 21.88 -12.53
N LEU A 303 -1.50 21.69 -11.21
CA LEU A 303 -0.97 20.49 -10.57
C LEU A 303 -2.08 19.70 -9.89
N TYR A 304 -1.93 18.38 -9.88
CA TYR A 304 -2.88 17.44 -9.31
C TYR A 304 -2.27 16.74 -8.11
N PHE A 305 -2.80 17.07 -6.94
CA PHE A 305 -2.43 16.42 -5.69
C PHE A 305 -3.54 15.47 -5.29
N PHE A 306 -3.22 14.37 -4.61
CA PHE A 306 -4.27 13.49 -4.13
C PHE A 306 -3.91 12.81 -2.83
N THR A 307 -4.93 12.48 -2.04
CA THR A 307 -4.86 11.49 -0.97
C THR A 307 -5.88 10.40 -1.25
N ALA A 308 -5.55 9.15 -0.92
CA ALA A 308 -6.41 8.01 -1.19
C ALA A 308 -6.26 6.93 -0.12
N GLY A 309 -7.34 6.17 0.10
CA GLY A 309 -7.30 5.01 0.98
C GLY A 309 -8.64 4.76 1.68
N ARG A 310 -8.59 3.96 2.76
CA ARG A 310 -9.74 3.74 3.63
C ARG A 310 -10.16 5.08 4.27
N TYR A 311 -11.45 5.23 4.51
CA TYR A 311 -11.99 6.41 5.21
C TYR A 311 -11.64 6.34 6.71
N GLU A 312 -10.39 6.70 7.03
CA GLU A 312 -9.89 6.85 8.40
C GLU A 312 -9.35 8.27 8.59
N TYR A 313 -10.25 9.22 8.87
CA TYR A 313 -9.99 10.68 8.84
C TYR A 313 -8.68 11.11 9.52
N ARG A 314 -8.40 10.60 10.72
CA ARG A 314 -7.18 10.93 11.49
C ARG A 314 -6.00 10.01 11.18
N ASN A 315 -6.20 8.69 11.12
CA ASN A 315 -5.11 7.75 10.90
C ASN A 315 -4.44 7.95 9.54
N LYS A 316 -5.23 8.27 8.50
CA LYS A 316 -4.72 8.59 7.16
C LYS A 316 -4.31 10.05 7.00
N GLY A 317 -4.48 10.88 8.05
CA GLY A 317 -4.06 12.27 8.05
C GLY A 317 -4.86 13.18 7.13
N ILE A 318 -6.13 12.85 6.83
CA ILE A 318 -6.97 13.65 5.93
C ILE A 318 -7.24 15.03 6.56
N ASP A 319 -7.36 15.07 7.89
CA ASP A 319 -7.39 16.30 8.69
C ASP A 319 -6.18 17.20 8.39
N MET A 320 -4.97 16.64 8.52
CA MET A 320 -3.71 17.34 8.32
C MET A 320 -3.53 17.78 6.86
N PHE A 321 -3.99 16.94 5.91
CA PHE A 321 -3.97 17.25 4.48
C PHE A 321 -4.82 18.49 4.17
N ILE A 322 -6.07 18.53 4.61
CA ILE A 322 -6.99 19.65 4.33
C ILE A 322 -6.48 20.95 4.95
N GLU A 323 -6.03 20.93 6.20
CA GLU A 323 -5.48 22.11 6.87
C GLU A 323 -4.22 22.63 6.14
N SER A 324 -3.33 21.73 5.72
CA SER A 324 -2.12 22.10 4.98
C SER A 324 -2.43 22.63 3.58
N LEU A 325 -3.50 22.18 2.93
CA LEU A 325 -4.00 22.74 1.66
C LEU A 325 -4.49 24.18 1.84
N ALA A 326 -5.16 24.50 2.95
CA ALA A 326 -5.59 25.86 3.24
C ALA A 326 -4.38 26.80 3.46
N ARG A 327 -3.35 26.34 4.20
CA ARG A 327 -2.08 27.05 4.34
C ARG A 327 -1.37 27.24 3.00
N LEU A 328 -1.34 26.20 2.17
CA LEU A 328 -0.79 26.27 0.81
C LEU A 328 -1.54 27.31 -0.05
N ASN A 329 -2.87 27.37 0.02
CA ASN A 329 -3.68 28.37 -0.67
C ASN A 329 -3.25 29.78 -0.26
N GLY A 330 -3.10 30.03 1.04
CA GLY A 330 -2.62 31.31 1.57
C GLY A 330 -1.22 31.67 1.04
N ARG A 331 -0.28 30.72 1.05
CA ARG A 331 1.10 30.92 0.54
C ARG A 331 1.12 31.24 -0.96
N LEU A 332 0.34 30.51 -1.76
CA LEU A 332 0.26 30.72 -3.22
C LEU A 332 -0.41 32.06 -3.57
N LYS A 333 -1.45 32.48 -2.82
CA LYS A 333 -2.06 33.81 -2.98
C LYS A 333 -1.06 34.91 -2.60
N ALA A 334 -0.37 34.77 -1.47
CA ALA A 334 0.57 35.78 -0.97
C ALA A 334 1.74 36.05 -1.93
N CYS A 335 2.24 35.04 -2.63
CA CYS A 335 3.28 35.22 -3.64
C CYS A 335 2.76 35.46 -5.07
N ASN A 336 1.44 35.62 -5.25
CA ASN A 336 0.78 35.75 -6.56
C ASN A 336 1.19 34.64 -7.55
N SER A 337 1.28 33.39 -7.07
CA SER A 337 1.68 32.27 -7.91
C SER A 337 0.70 32.07 -9.08
N PRO A 338 1.20 31.82 -10.30
CA PRO A 338 0.35 31.45 -11.44
C PRO A 338 -0.12 29.98 -11.37
N ILE A 339 0.43 29.20 -10.44
CA ILE A 339 0.12 27.77 -10.29
C ILE A 339 -1.23 27.59 -9.60
N THR A 340 -2.05 26.71 -10.18
CA THR A 340 -3.27 26.20 -9.55
C THR A 340 -3.02 24.77 -9.10
N VAL A 341 -3.49 24.41 -7.91
CA VAL A 341 -3.51 23.03 -7.42
C VAL A 341 -4.95 22.56 -7.39
N VAL A 342 -5.25 21.40 -7.95
CA VAL A 342 -6.51 20.69 -7.72
C VAL A 342 -6.19 19.45 -6.88
N ALA A 343 -6.69 19.44 -5.65
CA ALA A 343 -6.45 18.42 -4.66
C ALA A 343 -7.63 17.45 -4.57
N PHE A 344 -7.37 16.17 -4.81
CA PHE A 344 -8.35 15.10 -4.76
C PHE A 344 -8.30 14.36 -3.42
N ILE A 345 -9.48 14.05 -2.86
CA ILE A 345 -9.63 13.18 -1.70
C ILE A 345 -10.43 11.97 -2.15
N ILE A 346 -9.80 10.80 -2.24
CA ILE A 346 -10.40 9.56 -2.76
C ILE A 346 -10.56 8.57 -1.60
N THR A 347 -11.67 8.65 -0.87
CA THR A 347 -11.94 7.77 0.28
C THR A 347 -13.41 7.37 0.34
N PRO A 348 -13.75 6.06 0.36
CA PRO A 348 -15.13 5.60 0.24
C PRO A 348 -15.98 5.98 1.45
N ALA A 349 -17.09 6.67 1.22
CA ALA A 349 -18.07 7.06 2.24
C ALA A 349 -19.45 6.49 1.95
N LYS A 350 -20.40 6.66 2.87
CA LYS A 350 -21.81 6.31 2.61
C LYS A 350 -22.47 7.39 1.75
N VAL A 351 -22.82 7.04 0.52
CA VAL A 351 -23.33 7.97 -0.49
C VAL A 351 -24.58 7.45 -1.20
N ASN A 352 -25.35 8.39 -1.76
CA ASN A 352 -26.51 8.13 -2.59
C ASN A 352 -26.23 8.62 -4.03
N SER A 353 -25.42 7.86 -4.77
CA SER A 353 -25.05 8.15 -6.16
C SER A 353 -24.40 9.54 -6.37
N PHE A 354 -24.13 9.89 -7.62
CA PHE A 354 -23.54 11.17 -8.01
C PHE A 354 -24.51 12.33 -7.82
N THR A 355 -23.96 13.52 -7.59
CA THR A 355 -24.75 14.75 -7.69
C THR A 355 -25.18 14.97 -9.14
N VAL A 356 -26.38 15.53 -9.32
CA VAL A 356 -26.87 15.95 -10.66
C VAL A 356 -25.88 16.92 -11.31
N GLU A 357 -25.26 17.76 -10.48
CA GLU A 357 -24.31 18.77 -10.92
C GLU A 357 -23.02 18.17 -11.50
N ALA A 358 -22.46 17.13 -10.88
CA ALA A 358 -21.28 16.45 -11.40
C ALA A 358 -21.57 15.80 -12.76
N LEU A 359 -22.71 15.13 -12.92
CA LEU A 359 -23.11 14.50 -14.19
C LEU A 359 -23.39 15.53 -15.28
N LYS A 360 -24.09 16.62 -14.92
CA LYS A 360 -24.41 17.72 -15.83
C LYS A 360 -23.15 18.38 -16.38
N GLY A 361 -22.16 18.66 -15.54
CA GLY A 361 -20.89 19.27 -15.95
C GLY A 361 -20.16 18.47 -17.02
N GLN A 362 -20.02 17.14 -16.82
CA GLN A 362 -19.39 16.25 -17.80
C GLN A 362 -20.19 16.18 -19.11
N ALA A 363 -21.53 16.10 -19.03
CA ALA A 363 -22.38 16.08 -20.22
C ALA A 363 -22.28 17.37 -21.05
N LEU A 364 -22.20 18.54 -20.40
CA LEU A 364 -22.08 19.83 -21.08
C LEU A 364 -20.74 19.97 -21.82
N ILE A 365 -19.64 19.56 -21.20
CA ILE A 365 -18.32 19.60 -21.84
C ILE A 365 -18.26 18.63 -23.01
N LYS A 366 -18.78 17.41 -22.87
CA LYS A 366 -18.87 16.47 -23.98
C LYS A 366 -19.66 17.04 -25.17
N GLN A 367 -20.80 17.67 -24.91
CA GLN A 367 -21.59 18.31 -25.98
C GLN A 367 -20.84 19.46 -26.66
N LEU A 368 -20.02 20.22 -25.92
CA LEU A 368 -19.19 21.27 -26.49
C LEU A 368 -18.10 20.65 -27.39
N GLU A 369 -17.42 19.62 -26.92
CA GLU A 369 -16.39 18.89 -27.67
C GLU A 369 -16.94 18.31 -28.97
N ASP A 370 -18.05 17.58 -28.90
CA ASP A 370 -18.73 17.00 -30.07
C ASP A 370 -19.08 18.10 -31.10
N THR A 371 -19.55 19.26 -30.60
CA THR A 371 -19.88 20.41 -31.45
C THR A 371 -18.63 21.00 -32.11
N VAL A 372 -17.53 21.15 -31.35
CA VAL A 372 -16.26 21.68 -31.87
C VAL A 372 -15.65 20.72 -32.88
N GLU A 373 -15.75 19.41 -32.68
CA GLU A 373 -15.26 18.40 -33.63
C GLU A 373 -16.04 18.47 -34.95
N GLU A 374 -17.36 18.57 -34.89
CA GLU A 374 -18.21 18.74 -36.07
C GLU A 374 -17.87 20.01 -36.84
N VAL A 375 -17.76 21.15 -36.15
CA VAL A 375 -17.37 22.43 -36.77
C VAL A 375 -15.97 22.34 -37.37
N SER A 376 -15.02 21.70 -36.69
CA SER A 376 -13.65 21.52 -37.17
C SER A 376 -13.59 20.69 -38.46
N LYS A 377 -14.40 19.62 -38.56
CA LYS A 377 -14.54 18.84 -39.81
C LYS A 377 -15.08 19.70 -40.95
N ARG A 378 -16.08 20.55 -40.70
CA ARG A 378 -16.63 21.48 -41.70
C ARG A 378 -15.62 22.55 -42.13
N VAL A 379 -14.82 23.06 -41.18
CA VAL A 379 -13.73 24.02 -41.46
C VAL A 379 -12.66 23.35 -42.33
N GLY A 380 -12.22 22.14 -41.95
CA GLY A 380 -11.22 21.37 -42.69
C GLY A 380 -11.63 21.10 -44.14
N ASN A 381 -12.89 20.70 -44.37
CA ASN A 381 -13.42 20.50 -45.72
C ASN A 381 -13.42 21.79 -46.56
N ARG A 382 -13.73 22.94 -45.95
CA ARG A 382 -13.70 24.23 -46.64
C ARG A 382 -12.29 24.64 -47.03
N ILE A 383 -11.34 24.51 -46.11
CA ILE A 383 -9.92 24.76 -46.38
C ILE A 383 -9.44 23.88 -47.54
N PHE A 384 -9.77 22.58 -47.51
CA PHE A 384 -9.41 21.63 -48.57
C PHE A 384 -9.98 22.04 -49.94
N GLU A 385 -11.26 22.37 -50.02
CA GLU A 385 -11.92 22.83 -51.25
C GLU A 385 -11.35 24.14 -51.79
N MET A 386 -11.02 25.10 -50.92
CA MET A 386 -10.42 26.37 -51.33
C MET A 386 -9.00 26.16 -51.87
N ALA A 387 -8.20 25.34 -51.17
CA ALA A 387 -6.85 25.00 -51.58
C ALA A 387 -6.83 24.27 -52.94
N LEU A 388 -7.74 23.31 -53.16
CA LEU A 388 -7.90 22.63 -54.46
C LEU A 388 -8.21 23.61 -55.61
N ARG A 389 -8.89 24.71 -55.30
CA ARG A 389 -9.26 25.76 -56.27
C ARG A 389 -8.21 26.87 -56.39
N GLY A 390 -7.05 26.72 -55.74
CA GLY A 390 -5.98 27.71 -55.73
C GLY A 390 -6.34 29.02 -55.01
N LYS A 391 -7.34 29.00 -54.13
CA LYS A 391 -7.73 30.15 -53.31
C LYS A 391 -7.16 30.03 -51.91
N GLU A 392 -6.54 31.10 -51.41
CA GLU A 392 -6.04 31.17 -50.04
C GLU A 392 -7.20 31.42 -49.06
N PRO A 393 -7.41 30.56 -48.05
CA PRO A 393 -8.51 30.69 -47.11
C PRO A 393 -8.36 31.90 -46.19
N GLN A 394 -9.40 32.74 -46.09
CA GLN A 394 -9.45 33.88 -45.15
C GLN A 394 -10.22 33.50 -43.88
N VAL A 395 -9.94 34.19 -42.76
CA VAL A 395 -10.55 33.91 -41.45
C VAL A 395 -12.07 33.91 -41.49
N ASP A 396 -12.67 34.83 -42.24
CA ASP A 396 -14.13 34.95 -42.37
C ASP A 396 -14.77 33.79 -43.16
N ASP A 397 -14.00 33.10 -44.01
CA ASP A 397 -14.47 31.94 -44.78
C ASP A 397 -14.50 30.66 -43.93
N LEU A 398 -13.75 30.64 -42.82
CA LEU A 398 -13.53 29.45 -42.01
C LEU A 398 -14.72 29.10 -41.11
N LEU A 399 -15.51 30.08 -40.63
CA LEU A 399 -16.62 29.87 -39.70
C LEU A 399 -17.92 30.48 -40.21
N THR A 400 -18.91 29.65 -40.51
CA THR A 400 -20.22 30.14 -40.96
C THR A 400 -21.01 30.73 -39.78
N ASP A 401 -22.03 31.54 -40.07
CA ASP A 401 -22.92 32.04 -39.02
C ASP A 401 -23.68 30.92 -38.30
N GLN A 402 -23.98 29.81 -38.99
CA GLN A 402 -24.57 28.63 -38.37
C GLN A 402 -23.62 28.01 -37.33
N ASP A 403 -22.33 27.87 -37.67
CA ASP A 403 -21.31 27.35 -36.74
C ASP A 403 -21.17 28.30 -35.53
N LYS A 404 -21.13 29.62 -35.77
CA LYS A 404 -21.06 30.64 -34.72
C LYS A 404 -22.28 30.57 -33.79
N ILE A 405 -23.49 30.40 -34.32
CA ILE A 405 -24.72 30.25 -33.52
C ILE A 405 -24.67 28.98 -32.66
N LEU A 406 -24.25 27.86 -33.24
CA LEU A 406 -24.16 26.59 -32.53
C LEU A 406 -23.15 26.66 -31.37
N LEU A 407 -21.96 27.19 -31.62
CA LEU A 407 -20.95 27.42 -30.59
C LEU A 407 -21.44 28.38 -29.51
N LYS A 408 -22.07 29.50 -29.89
CA LYS A 408 -22.65 30.44 -28.92
C LYS A 408 -23.67 29.76 -28.02
N ARG A 409 -24.57 28.93 -28.57
CA ARG A 409 -25.56 28.17 -27.78
C ARG A 409 -24.89 27.27 -26.75
N ARG A 410 -23.82 26.57 -27.11
CA ARG A 410 -23.04 25.75 -26.16
C ARG A 410 -22.40 26.59 -25.08
N VAL A 411 -21.77 27.72 -25.43
CA VAL A 411 -21.18 28.65 -24.46
C VAL A 411 -22.23 29.19 -23.48
N PHE A 412 -23.45 29.52 -23.94
CA PHE A 412 -24.53 29.93 -23.04
C PHE A 412 -24.95 28.84 -22.06
N SER A 413 -24.90 27.56 -22.45
CA SER A 413 -25.20 26.43 -21.56
C SER A 413 -24.14 26.17 -20.49
N LEU A 414 -22.92 26.71 -20.66
CA LEU A 414 -21.83 26.60 -19.69
C LEU A 414 -21.89 27.64 -18.57
N LYS A 415 -22.84 28.59 -18.63
CA LYS A 415 -23.03 29.55 -17.55
C LYS A 415 -23.57 28.86 -16.30
N ARG A 416 -23.03 29.25 -15.14
CA ARG A 416 -23.37 28.69 -13.85
C ARG A 416 -23.35 29.81 -12.80
N ASP A 417 -24.32 29.79 -11.88
CA ASP A 417 -24.43 30.78 -10.80
C ASP A 417 -23.85 30.29 -9.46
N SER A 418 -23.63 28.98 -9.32
CA SER A 418 -23.06 28.36 -8.12
C SER A 418 -21.59 28.03 -8.30
N LEU A 419 -20.82 28.04 -7.21
CA LEU A 419 -19.42 27.63 -7.21
C LEU A 419 -19.27 26.14 -7.56
N PRO A 420 -18.12 25.72 -8.14
CA PRO A 420 -17.79 24.32 -8.37
C PRO A 420 -17.87 23.50 -7.07
N PRO A 421 -18.57 22.36 -7.05
CA PRO A 421 -18.84 21.66 -5.81
C PRO A 421 -17.56 21.06 -5.24
N ILE A 422 -17.44 21.03 -3.91
CA ILE A 422 -16.29 20.41 -3.23
C ILE A 422 -16.39 18.87 -3.18
N VAL A 423 -17.55 18.30 -3.53
CA VAL A 423 -17.83 16.85 -3.49
C VAL A 423 -18.60 16.40 -4.74
N THR A 424 -18.34 15.18 -5.21
CA THR A 424 -18.95 14.64 -6.44
C THR A 424 -20.27 13.88 -6.21
N HIS A 425 -20.54 13.42 -4.99
CA HIS A 425 -21.67 12.55 -4.62
C HIS A 425 -22.61 13.19 -3.61
N ASN A 426 -23.83 12.64 -3.50
CA ASN A 426 -24.75 12.99 -2.41
C ASN A 426 -24.38 12.18 -1.16
N VAL A 427 -23.66 12.77 -0.21
CA VAL A 427 -23.27 12.09 1.05
C VAL A 427 -24.48 11.96 1.98
N GLN A 428 -24.72 10.76 2.55
CA GLN A 428 -25.93 10.48 3.34
C GLN A 428 -26.06 11.37 4.58
N SER A 429 -24.97 11.51 5.34
CA SER A 429 -24.87 12.38 6.53
C SER A 429 -23.86 13.51 6.28
N ASP A 430 -24.10 14.30 5.25
CA ASP A 430 -23.20 15.38 4.81
C ASP A 430 -22.74 16.33 5.95
N HIS A 431 -23.64 16.68 6.88
CA HIS A 431 -23.36 17.61 7.99
C HIS A 431 -22.55 16.98 9.13
N GLU A 432 -22.44 15.64 9.17
CA GLU A 432 -21.63 14.90 10.14
C GLU A 432 -20.30 14.44 9.54
N ASP A 433 -20.15 14.55 8.21
CA ASP A 433 -18.97 14.08 7.49
C ASP A 433 -17.75 14.94 7.87
N PRO A 434 -16.69 14.33 8.45
CA PRO A 434 -15.55 15.09 8.96
C PRO A 434 -14.73 15.74 7.84
N VAL A 435 -14.67 15.15 6.65
CA VAL A 435 -13.95 15.74 5.50
C VAL A 435 -14.67 17.00 5.01
N LEU A 436 -15.99 16.91 4.79
CA LEU A 436 -16.80 18.07 4.35
C LEU A 436 -16.81 19.17 5.39
N ASN A 437 -16.95 18.82 6.68
CA ASN A 437 -16.92 19.80 7.76
C ASN A 437 -15.56 20.50 7.88
N GLN A 438 -14.45 19.77 7.69
CA GLN A 438 -13.13 20.38 7.68
C GLN A 438 -12.93 21.30 6.47
N LEU A 439 -13.35 20.88 5.26
CA LEU A 439 -13.28 21.73 4.06
C LEU A 439 -14.07 23.04 4.26
N ARG A 440 -15.24 22.96 4.92
CA ARG A 440 -16.06 24.12 5.29
C ARG A 440 -15.38 25.02 6.32
N SER A 441 -14.78 24.43 7.36
CA SER A 441 -14.15 25.18 8.44
C SER A 441 -12.92 25.96 7.96
N VAL A 442 -12.17 25.41 7.01
CA VAL A 442 -11.00 26.10 6.41
C VAL A 442 -11.36 26.96 5.19
N HIS A 443 -12.65 27.06 4.85
CA HIS A 443 -13.19 27.88 3.75
C HIS A 443 -12.63 27.55 2.35
N LEU A 444 -12.31 26.28 2.08
CA LEU A 444 -11.94 25.82 0.74
C LEU A 444 -13.19 25.45 -0.06
N PHE A 445 -13.81 26.46 -0.70
CA PHE A 445 -15.07 26.32 -1.46
C PHE A 445 -14.91 26.37 -2.97
N ASN A 446 -13.67 26.27 -3.48
CA ASN A 446 -13.37 26.45 -4.90
C ASN A 446 -13.74 27.84 -5.43
N ASN A 447 -13.56 28.90 -4.63
CA ASN A 447 -13.79 30.26 -5.11
C ASN A 447 -12.85 30.59 -6.27
N ASP A 448 -13.21 31.55 -7.10
CA ASP A 448 -12.43 31.93 -8.28
C ASP A 448 -11.00 32.38 -7.93
N ASP A 449 -10.81 33.04 -6.79
CA ASP A 449 -9.52 33.52 -6.29
C ASP A 449 -8.68 32.43 -5.60
N ASP A 450 -9.27 31.29 -5.23
CA ASP A 450 -8.54 30.18 -4.62
C ASP A 450 -7.50 29.60 -5.58
N ARG A 451 -6.24 29.52 -5.15
CA ARG A 451 -5.17 28.85 -5.90
C ARG A 451 -5.14 27.34 -5.66
N VAL A 452 -5.74 26.89 -4.56
CA VAL A 452 -5.96 25.48 -4.28
C VAL A 452 -7.45 25.18 -4.37
N LYS A 453 -7.81 24.30 -5.29
CA LYS A 453 -9.14 23.74 -5.47
C LYS A 453 -9.20 22.34 -4.87
N VAL A 454 -10.38 21.90 -4.45
CA VAL A 454 -10.63 20.62 -3.78
C VAL A 454 -11.74 19.84 -4.46
N VAL A 455 -11.53 18.53 -4.57
CA VAL A 455 -12.50 17.56 -5.11
C VAL A 455 -12.53 16.34 -4.19
N PHE A 456 -13.55 16.23 -3.36
CA PHE A 456 -13.83 15.03 -2.58
C PHE A 456 -14.63 14.04 -3.41
N HIS A 457 -14.04 12.88 -3.69
CA HIS A 457 -14.65 11.76 -4.39
C HIS A 457 -14.84 10.58 -3.42
N PRO A 458 -16.00 10.48 -2.77
CA PRO A 458 -16.29 9.50 -1.72
C PRO A 458 -16.57 8.07 -2.20
N GLU A 459 -15.91 7.61 -3.26
CA GLU A 459 -16.05 6.25 -3.82
C GLU A 459 -14.69 5.74 -4.33
N PHE A 460 -14.56 4.43 -4.52
CA PHE A 460 -13.40 3.89 -5.24
C PHE A 460 -13.48 4.24 -6.73
N LEU A 461 -12.32 4.55 -7.32
CA LEU A 461 -12.21 4.83 -8.74
C LEU A 461 -12.41 3.55 -9.57
N ASN A 462 -13.09 3.69 -10.70
CA ASN A 462 -13.40 2.64 -11.65
C ASN A 462 -13.54 3.26 -13.04
N ALA A 463 -12.96 2.64 -14.07
CA ALA A 463 -13.06 3.10 -15.46
C ALA A 463 -14.51 3.29 -15.96
N ASN A 464 -15.47 2.56 -15.41
CA ASN A 464 -16.89 2.66 -15.75
C ASN A 464 -17.62 3.84 -15.07
N ASN A 465 -16.94 4.60 -14.21
CA ASN A 465 -17.53 5.74 -13.50
C ASN A 465 -17.84 6.88 -14.51
N PRO A 466 -19.08 7.40 -14.55
CA PRO A 466 -19.50 8.42 -15.52
C PRO A 466 -18.90 9.81 -15.27
N VAL A 467 -18.33 10.05 -14.08
CA VAL A 467 -17.73 11.33 -13.69
C VAL A 467 -16.21 11.30 -13.84
N ILE A 468 -15.55 10.35 -13.17
CA ILE A 468 -14.10 10.14 -13.30
C ILE A 468 -13.90 8.72 -13.84
N GLY A 469 -14.06 8.56 -15.16
CA GLY A 469 -13.86 7.27 -15.81
C GLY A 469 -12.38 6.98 -15.93
N LEU A 470 -11.73 6.59 -14.83
CA LEU A 470 -10.33 6.16 -14.71
C LEU A 470 -10.28 5.05 -13.66
N ASP A 471 -9.47 4.03 -13.91
CA ASP A 471 -9.08 3.11 -12.83
C ASP A 471 -8.09 3.78 -11.88
N TYR A 472 -8.00 3.27 -10.64
CA TYR A 472 -7.17 3.85 -9.59
C TYR A 472 -5.70 4.01 -10.01
N GLU A 473 -5.10 3.03 -10.69
CA GLU A 473 -3.72 3.15 -11.16
C GLU A 473 -3.54 4.19 -12.26
N GLU A 474 -4.50 4.29 -13.18
CA GLU A 474 -4.47 5.31 -14.23
C GLU A 474 -4.57 6.70 -13.61
N PHE A 475 -5.45 6.87 -12.62
CA PHE A 475 -5.59 8.11 -11.88
C PHE A 475 -4.27 8.51 -11.20
N ILE A 476 -3.62 7.60 -10.46
CA ILE A 476 -2.32 7.88 -9.83
C ILE A 476 -1.32 8.37 -10.88
N ARG A 477 -1.16 7.65 -12.00
CA ARG A 477 -0.24 8.01 -13.09
C ARG A 477 -0.53 9.41 -13.64
N GLY A 478 -1.79 9.82 -13.73
CA GLY A 478 -2.19 11.15 -14.21
C GLY A 478 -1.93 12.29 -13.22
N THR A 479 -1.72 11.98 -11.93
CA THR A 479 -1.46 13.00 -10.90
C THR A 479 0.00 13.48 -10.91
N HIS A 480 0.31 14.49 -10.06
CA HIS A 480 1.64 15.05 -9.92
C HIS A 480 2.29 14.73 -8.57
N LEU A 481 1.50 14.58 -7.51
CA LEU A 481 2.00 14.34 -6.16
C LEU A 481 0.94 13.58 -5.33
N GLY A 482 1.32 12.44 -4.76
CA GLY A 482 0.54 11.77 -3.71
C GLY A 482 0.85 12.37 -2.35
N VAL A 483 -0.16 12.57 -1.49
CA VAL A 483 0.01 13.20 -0.17
C VAL A 483 -0.68 12.34 0.89
N PHE A 484 0.13 11.60 1.66
CA PHE A 484 -0.31 10.59 2.63
C PHE A 484 0.29 10.88 4.00
N PRO A 485 -0.16 11.95 4.69
CA PRO A 485 0.42 12.37 5.95
C PRO A 485 -0.09 11.51 7.12
N SER A 486 -0.01 10.19 7.02
CA SER A 486 -0.61 9.25 7.96
C SER A 486 -0.06 9.41 9.39
N TYR A 487 -0.97 9.28 10.37
CA TYR A 487 -0.62 9.14 11.79
C TYR A 487 -0.41 7.68 12.18
N TYR A 488 -1.28 6.76 11.72
CA TYR A 488 -1.16 5.33 11.97
C TYR A 488 -1.23 4.57 10.65
N GLU A 489 -0.07 4.14 10.17
CA GLU A 489 0.05 3.41 8.92
C GLU A 489 1.17 2.37 9.03
N PRO A 490 0.84 1.12 9.39
CA PRO A 490 1.84 0.09 9.67
C PRO A 490 2.82 -0.18 8.52
N TRP A 491 2.35 -0.04 7.27
CA TRP A 491 3.19 -0.05 6.07
C TRP A 491 3.01 1.22 5.26
N GLY A 492 2.07 1.25 4.31
CA GLY A 492 1.88 2.38 3.40
C GLY A 492 1.91 1.95 1.94
N TYR A 493 0.88 1.23 1.51
CA TYR A 493 0.75 0.76 0.13
C TYR A 493 0.62 1.91 -0.86
N THR A 494 -0.24 2.88 -0.54
CA THR A 494 -0.52 4.01 -1.43
C THR A 494 0.74 4.81 -1.82
N PRO A 495 1.64 5.21 -0.90
CA PRO A 495 2.91 5.83 -1.30
C PRO A 495 3.88 4.87 -2.00
N ALA A 496 3.86 3.56 -1.68
CA ALA A 496 4.65 2.56 -2.40
C ALA A 496 4.19 2.41 -3.86
N GLU A 497 2.89 2.30 -4.10
CA GLU A 497 2.27 2.27 -5.44
C GLU A 497 2.60 3.53 -6.23
N CYS A 498 2.54 4.71 -5.61
CA CYS A 498 2.96 5.97 -6.23
C CYS A 498 4.41 5.89 -6.71
N THR A 499 5.30 5.37 -5.86
CA THR A 499 6.72 5.25 -6.16
C THR A 499 6.97 4.31 -7.33
N VAL A 500 6.32 3.14 -7.34
CA VAL A 500 6.39 2.17 -8.45
C VAL A 500 5.87 2.76 -9.76
N MET A 501 4.88 3.66 -9.70
CA MET A 501 4.36 4.36 -10.88
C MET A 501 5.14 5.64 -11.25
N GLY A 502 6.25 5.93 -10.57
CA GLY A 502 7.08 7.11 -10.82
C GLY A 502 6.45 8.44 -10.40
N ILE A 503 5.49 8.40 -9.47
CA ILE A 503 4.79 9.57 -8.93
C ILE A 503 5.37 9.92 -7.55
N PRO A 504 5.96 11.12 -7.38
CA PRO A 504 6.42 11.60 -6.09
C PRO A 504 5.33 11.52 -5.01
N SER A 505 5.73 11.28 -3.78
CA SER A 505 4.79 11.20 -2.66
C SER A 505 5.32 11.88 -1.40
N ILE A 506 4.39 12.43 -0.62
CA ILE A 506 4.63 12.87 0.75
C ILE A 506 4.09 11.80 1.71
N THR A 507 4.93 11.37 2.64
CA THR A 507 4.59 10.42 3.72
C THR A 507 5.07 10.96 5.07
N THR A 508 5.06 10.15 6.11
CA THR A 508 5.46 10.54 7.48
C THR A 508 6.48 9.57 8.05
N ASN A 509 7.25 10.03 9.04
CA ASN A 509 8.12 9.16 9.86
C ASN A 509 7.35 8.32 10.89
N LEU A 510 6.02 8.24 10.77
CA LEU A 510 5.13 7.32 11.49
C LEU A 510 4.51 6.27 10.57
N SER A 511 4.72 6.36 9.24
CA SER A 511 4.34 5.31 8.30
C SER A 511 5.48 4.31 8.14
N GLY A 512 5.16 3.02 8.02
CA GLY A 512 6.17 1.99 7.79
C GLY A 512 6.99 2.21 6.51
N PHE A 513 6.35 2.69 5.45
CA PHE A 513 6.97 3.07 4.18
C PHE A 513 7.93 4.25 4.36
N GLY A 514 7.53 5.27 5.12
CA GLY A 514 8.36 6.43 5.40
C GLY A 514 9.61 6.05 6.18
N CYS A 515 9.46 5.26 7.24
CA CYS A 515 10.61 4.72 7.99
C CYS A 515 11.53 3.90 7.08
N PHE A 516 10.96 3.00 6.26
CA PHE A 516 11.74 2.19 5.32
C PHE A 516 12.56 3.05 4.35
N MET A 517 11.96 4.10 3.78
CA MET A 517 12.65 5.00 2.85
C MET A 517 13.74 5.84 3.53
N GLU A 518 13.49 6.30 4.76
CA GLU A 518 14.47 7.06 5.56
C GLU A 518 15.70 6.22 5.93
N ASP A 519 15.48 4.94 6.22
CA ASP A 519 16.54 3.99 6.55
C ASP A 519 17.38 3.61 5.33
N ASN A 520 16.78 3.52 4.14
CA ASN A 520 17.45 3.00 2.93
C ASN A 520 18.01 4.07 1.97
N ILE A 521 17.62 5.35 2.09
CA ILE A 521 17.96 6.39 1.11
C ILE A 521 18.57 7.62 1.79
N VAL A 522 19.69 8.11 1.24
CA VAL A 522 20.25 9.41 1.63
C VAL A 522 19.46 10.52 0.93
N ASN A 523 18.87 11.44 1.71
CA ASN A 523 18.02 12.53 1.21
C ASN A 523 16.86 12.04 0.30
N PRO A 524 15.85 11.34 0.86
CA PRO A 524 14.71 10.80 0.09
C PRO A 524 13.99 11.84 -0.80
N GLN A 525 14.01 13.11 -0.40
CA GLN A 525 13.39 14.23 -1.13
C GLN A 525 13.95 14.40 -2.57
N ASP A 526 15.23 14.11 -2.79
CA ASP A 526 15.88 14.19 -4.12
C ASP A 526 15.31 13.17 -5.11
N TYR A 527 14.78 12.07 -4.57
CA TYR A 527 14.07 11.01 -5.29
C TYR A 527 12.55 11.19 -5.31
N GLY A 528 12.03 12.30 -4.77
CA GLY A 528 10.59 12.57 -4.74
C GLY A 528 9.84 11.90 -3.60
N ILE A 529 10.54 11.43 -2.56
CA ILE A 529 9.94 10.95 -1.32
C ILE A 529 10.10 12.02 -0.25
N TYR A 530 9.03 12.72 0.10
CA TYR A 530 9.03 13.75 1.12
C TYR A 530 8.53 13.15 2.43
N ILE A 531 9.27 13.30 3.53
CA ILE A 531 8.92 12.70 4.82
C ILE A 531 8.63 13.83 5.81
N VAL A 532 7.36 13.97 6.20
CA VAL A 532 6.93 14.90 7.23
C VAL A 532 7.24 14.30 8.60
N ASP A 533 7.85 15.11 9.47
CA ASP A 533 8.06 14.71 10.85
C ASP A 533 6.77 14.90 11.64
N ARG A 534 6.13 13.79 12.00
CA ARG A 534 4.94 13.74 12.88
C ARG A 534 5.25 13.12 14.24
N ARG A 535 6.51 12.80 14.51
CA ARG A 535 6.93 12.12 15.74
C ARG A 535 7.59 13.07 16.73
N LEU A 536 8.50 13.91 16.26
CA LEU A 536 9.29 14.81 17.11
C LEU A 536 8.76 16.25 17.11
N LYS A 537 7.80 16.54 16.23
CA LYS A 537 7.17 17.86 16.09
C LYS A 537 5.74 17.88 16.58
N SER A 538 5.28 19.07 16.97
CA SER A 538 3.86 19.31 17.24
C SER A 538 3.03 19.20 15.96
N ALA A 539 1.72 18.99 16.11
CA ALA A 539 0.81 18.88 14.97
C ALA A 539 0.85 20.15 14.08
N ASP A 540 0.98 21.34 14.67
CA ASP A 540 1.05 22.60 13.93
C ASP A 540 2.32 22.71 13.09
N GLU A 541 3.47 22.35 13.65
CA GLU A 541 4.76 22.33 12.94
C GLU A 541 4.77 21.27 11.83
N SER A 542 4.15 20.10 12.06
CA SER A 542 3.99 19.07 11.02
C SER A 542 3.10 19.56 9.88
N MET A 543 2.01 20.29 10.17
CA MET A 543 1.14 20.91 9.18
C MET A 543 1.88 21.99 8.38
N ASP A 544 2.67 22.81 9.04
CA ASP A 544 3.48 23.83 8.36
C ASP A 544 4.56 23.22 7.47
N GLN A 545 5.23 22.16 7.93
CA GLN A 545 6.19 21.39 7.14
C GLN A 545 5.52 20.74 5.92
N LEU A 546 4.33 20.13 6.08
CA LEU A 546 3.59 19.55 4.97
C LEU A 546 3.21 20.61 3.92
N ALA A 547 2.69 21.76 4.37
CA ALA A 547 2.41 22.89 3.49
C ALA A 547 3.69 23.41 2.79
N GLY A 548 4.82 23.39 3.48
CA GLY A 548 6.15 23.70 2.94
C GLY A 548 6.54 22.78 1.79
N HIS A 549 6.51 21.47 1.99
CA HIS A 549 6.83 20.50 0.95
C HIS A 549 5.92 20.65 -0.29
N MET A 550 4.62 20.85 -0.08
CA MET A 550 3.68 21.11 -1.17
C MET A 550 3.99 22.41 -1.92
N PHE A 551 4.34 23.48 -1.19
CA PHE A 551 4.69 24.77 -1.77
C PHE A 551 5.98 24.69 -2.59
N ASP A 552 7.02 24.05 -2.07
CA ASP A 552 8.29 23.82 -2.77
C ASP A 552 8.09 23.00 -4.05
N PHE A 553 7.19 22.01 -4.02
CA PHE A 553 6.84 21.24 -5.21
C PHE A 553 6.16 22.12 -6.27
N CYS A 554 5.28 23.04 -5.86
CA CYS A 554 4.62 23.98 -6.78
C CYS A 554 5.60 24.92 -7.48
N GLN A 555 6.75 25.21 -6.87
CA GLN A 555 7.80 26.05 -7.47
C GLN A 555 8.64 25.32 -8.53
N LYS A 556 8.56 24.00 -8.63
CA LYS A 556 9.33 23.23 -9.62
C LYS A 556 8.83 23.51 -11.02
N THR A 557 9.75 23.69 -11.96
CA THR A 557 9.46 23.74 -13.41
C THR A 557 8.99 22.37 -13.93
N ARG A 558 8.33 22.36 -15.10
CA ARG A 558 7.94 21.11 -15.79
C ARG A 558 9.11 20.14 -15.98
N ARG A 559 10.29 20.65 -16.35
CA ARG A 559 11.53 19.85 -16.50
C ARG A 559 11.99 19.24 -15.17
N GLN A 560 11.99 20.01 -14.08
CA GLN A 560 12.35 19.51 -12.75
C GLN A 560 11.37 18.41 -12.28
N ARG A 561 10.08 18.57 -12.55
CA ARG A 561 9.07 17.53 -12.23
C ARG A 561 9.28 16.24 -13.02
N ILE A 562 9.56 16.33 -14.32
CA ILE A 562 9.89 15.15 -15.15
C ILE A 562 11.13 14.45 -14.60
N ASN A 563 12.20 15.19 -14.30
CA ASN A 563 13.41 14.63 -13.72
C ASN A 563 13.17 13.98 -12.36
N GLN A 564 12.34 14.58 -11.51
CA GLN A 564 11.99 13.99 -10.21
C GLN A 564 11.22 12.69 -10.39
N ARG A 565 10.22 12.63 -11.28
CA ARG A 565 9.49 11.39 -11.62
C ARG A 565 10.42 10.28 -12.09
N ASN A 566 11.39 10.59 -12.95
CA ASN A 566 12.41 9.61 -13.40
C ASN A 566 13.27 9.09 -12.25
N ARG A 567 13.52 9.90 -11.22
CA ARG A 567 14.25 9.43 -10.03
C ARG A 567 13.36 8.60 -9.12
N THR A 568 12.09 9.00 -8.96
CA THR A 568 11.10 8.25 -8.18
C THR A 568 10.90 6.84 -8.74
N GLU A 569 10.77 6.70 -10.05
CA GLU A 569 10.57 5.40 -10.72
C GLU A 569 11.75 4.45 -10.49
N ARG A 570 13.00 4.96 -10.42
CA ARG A 570 14.17 4.14 -10.09
C ARG A 570 14.13 3.49 -8.71
N LEU A 571 13.32 4.02 -7.79
CA LEU A 571 13.10 3.41 -6.48
C LEU A 571 12.13 2.22 -6.53
N ALA A 572 11.48 1.95 -7.66
CA ALA A 572 10.59 0.79 -7.77
C ALA A 572 11.33 -0.52 -7.43
N ASP A 573 12.59 -0.67 -7.86
CA ASP A 573 13.39 -1.86 -7.65
C ASP A 573 13.65 -2.19 -6.17
N ILE A 574 13.74 -1.17 -5.30
CA ILE A 574 13.94 -1.43 -3.87
C ILE A 574 12.66 -1.91 -3.18
N LEU A 575 11.50 -1.71 -3.81
CA LEU A 575 10.18 -2.12 -3.33
C LEU A 575 9.70 -3.45 -3.96
N ASP A 576 10.47 -4.04 -4.86
CA ASP A 576 10.08 -5.27 -5.55
C ASP A 576 10.18 -6.49 -4.63
N TRP A 577 9.24 -7.44 -4.77
CA TRP A 577 9.25 -8.70 -4.02
C TRP A 577 10.51 -9.54 -4.21
N LYS A 578 11.27 -9.38 -5.30
CA LYS A 578 12.59 -10.02 -5.47
C LYS A 578 13.59 -9.59 -4.39
N ARG A 579 13.49 -8.35 -3.91
CA ARG A 579 14.32 -7.84 -2.81
C ARG A 579 13.64 -8.04 -1.47
N MET A 580 12.38 -7.65 -1.35
CA MET A 580 11.63 -7.72 -0.08
C MET A 580 11.37 -9.16 0.37
N GLY A 581 11.29 -10.11 -0.56
CA GLY A 581 11.10 -11.53 -0.28
C GLY A 581 12.27 -12.16 0.48
N ILE A 582 13.47 -11.58 0.41
CA ILE A 582 14.65 -12.04 1.14
C ILE A 582 14.38 -12.01 2.66
N GLU A 583 13.66 -11.02 3.16
CA GLU A 583 13.34 -10.93 4.59
C GLU A 583 12.36 -12.04 5.04
N TYR A 584 11.46 -12.47 4.15
CA TYR A 584 10.64 -13.66 4.39
C TYR A 584 11.48 -14.94 4.42
N MET A 585 12.45 -15.09 3.50
CA MET A 585 13.38 -16.22 3.50
C MET A 585 14.19 -16.28 4.80
N LYS A 586 14.73 -15.15 5.26
CA LYS A 586 15.44 -15.04 6.55
C LYS A 586 14.55 -15.47 7.73
N ALA A 587 13.30 -15.02 7.77
CA ALA A 587 12.36 -15.42 8.83
C ALA A 587 12.11 -16.93 8.85
N ARG A 588 11.96 -17.55 7.66
CA ARG A 588 11.77 -19.00 7.50
C ARG A 588 12.99 -19.80 7.94
N GLN A 589 14.19 -19.37 7.53
CA GLN A 589 15.44 -19.99 7.95
C GLN A 589 15.66 -19.89 9.46
N CYS A 590 15.35 -18.73 10.05
CA CYS A 590 15.41 -18.54 11.51
C CYS A 590 14.45 -19.50 12.25
N ALA A 591 13.24 -19.70 11.73
CA ALA A 591 12.27 -20.63 12.32
C ALA A 591 12.75 -22.08 12.26
N LEU A 592 13.29 -22.51 11.10
CA LEU A 592 13.90 -23.84 10.97
C LEU A 592 15.08 -24.02 11.93
N ARG A 593 15.97 -23.03 12.06
CA ARG A 593 17.13 -23.11 12.96
C ARG A 593 16.73 -23.26 14.42
N ARG A 594 15.66 -22.59 14.85
CA ARG A 594 15.13 -22.69 16.22
C ARG A 594 14.42 -24.03 16.48
N CYS A 595 13.69 -24.53 15.49
CA CYS A 595 12.92 -25.77 15.60
C CYS A 595 13.80 -27.03 15.48
N TYR A 596 14.76 -27.02 14.55
CA TYR A 596 15.61 -28.16 14.18
C TYR A 596 17.11 -27.85 14.34
N PRO A 597 17.60 -27.48 15.53
CA PRO A 597 18.97 -27.00 15.69
C PRO A 597 20.02 -28.06 15.32
N ASP A 598 19.74 -29.34 15.59
CA ASP A 598 20.65 -30.45 15.31
C ASP A 598 20.74 -30.80 13.81
N SER A 599 19.78 -30.33 13.00
CA SER A 599 19.79 -30.54 11.55
C SER A 599 20.66 -29.52 10.80
N PHE A 600 21.18 -28.50 11.49
CA PHE A 600 22.14 -27.54 10.92
C PHE A 600 23.56 -27.97 11.32
N ASP A 601 24.35 -28.45 10.36
CA ASP A 601 25.76 -28.77 10.59
C ASP A 601 26.54 -27.49 10.97
N ASP A 602 27.26 -27.51 12.09
CA ASP A 602 28.16 -26.43 12.53
C ASP A 602 29.32 -26.15 11.53
N ALA A 603 29.47 -26.96 10.47
CA ALA A 603 30.63 -26.96 9.57
C ALA A 603 30.32 -26.73 8.08
N GLY A 604 29.07 -26.43 7.70
CA GLY A 604 28.67 -26.45 6.28
C GLY A 604 27.98 -25.21 5.72
N PHE A 605 27.58 -24.26 6.56
CA PHE A 605 26.91 -23.06 6.10
C PHE A 605 27.64 -21.83 6.61
N PHE A 606 28.14 -21.03 5.67
CA PHE A 606 28.39 -19.61 5.89
C PHE A 606 27.16 -19.05 6.57
N SER A 607 27.29 -18.73 7.85
CA SER A 607 26.41 -17.78 8.49
C SER A 607 26.44 -16.53 7.60
N PRO A 608 25.31 -16.07 7.03
CA PRO A 608 25.25 -14.74 6.45
C PRO A 608 25.56 -13.66 7.50
N TYR A 609 25.65 -14.04 8.78
CA TYR A 609 26.08 -13.22 9.90
C TYR A 609 27.58 -13.36 10.29
N ASP A 610 28.37 -14.29 9.74
CA ASP A 610 29.79 -14.44 10.18
C ASP A 610 30.85 -14.23 9.09
N GLN A 611 30.50 -14.13 7.80
CA GLN A 611 31.45 -13.70 6.75
C GLN A 611 30.87 -12.70 5.73
N GLU A 612 29.54 -12.53 5.68
CA GLU A 612 28.92 -11.46 4.89
C GLU A 612 28.70 -10.17 5.69
N ASP A 613 29.01 -10.15 6.98
CA ASP A 613 29.04 -8.92 7.78
C ASP A 613 30.26 -8.02 7.46
N GLU A 614 31.19 -8.42 6.59
CA GLU A 614 32.22 -7.49 6.07
C GLU A 614 31.95 -6.98 4.63
N GLU A 615 31.16 -7.70 3.82
CA GLU A 615 30.83 -7.28 2.44
C GLU A 615 29.36 -6.85 2.22
N TYR A 616 28.38 -7.40 2.96
CA TYR A 616 26.95 -7.03 2.90
C TYR A 616 26.49 -6.11 4.05
N GLU A 617 27.26 -5.94 5.12
CA GLU A 617 27.15 -4.76 6.01
C GLU A 617 27.65 -3.46 5.35
N ARG A 618 27.82 -3.43 4.02
CA ARG A 618 27.59 -2.18 3.30
C ARG A 618 26.09 -1.89 3.28
N HIS A 619 25.53 -1.50 4.42
CA HIS A 619 24.34 -0.64 4.49
C HIS A 619 24.69 0.74 3.91
N GLY A 620 25.16 0.77 2.66
CA GLY A 620 25.26 1.98 1.89
C GLY A 620 23.84 2.40 1.57
N LYS A 621 23.35 3.40 2.31
CA LYS A 621 22.14 4.11 1.89
C LYS A 621 22.29 4.52 0.44
N LEU A 622 21.20 4.43 -0.34
CA LEU A 622 21.21 4.87 -1.73
C LEU A 622 21.66 6.34 -1.75
N SER A 623 22.82 6.60 -2.37
CA SER A 623 23.45 7.92 -2.38
C SER A 623 22.72 8.87 -3.32
N ARG A 624 23.12 10.16 -3.35
CA ARG A 624 22.47 11.15 -4.20
C ARG A 624 22.47 10.72 -5.67
N PRO A 625 21.38 10.96 -6.43
CA PRO A 625 21.29 10.53 -7.81
C PRO A 625 22.32 11.30 -8.65
N GLN A 626 23.17 10.57 -9.40
CA GLN A 626 24.09 11.18 -10.35
C GLN A 626 23.32 12.05 -11.36
N SER A 627 23.82 13.26 -11.61
CA SER A 627 23.25 14.19 -12.60
C SER A 627 23.32 13.57 -14.00
N ILE A 628 22.16 13.26 -14.57
CA ILE A 628 22.06 12.76 -15.96
C ILE A 628 22.52 13.87 -16.92
N PRO A 629 23.28 13.56 -17.99
CA PRO A 629 23.47 14.49 -19.09
C PRO A 629 22.10 14.88 -19.69
N GLY A 630 21.98 16.09 -20.22
CA GLY A 630 20.74 16.55 -20.85
C GLY A 630 20.28 15.60 -21.95
N THR A 631 18.95 15.47 -22.10
CA THR A 631 18.30 14.80 -23.24
C THR A 631 18.96 15.21 -24.56
N PRO A 632 19.21 14.28 -25.51
CA PRO A 632 19.85 14.65 -26.77
C PRO A 632 18.98 15.67 -27.50
N LEU A 633 19.58 16.77 -27.95
CA LEU A 633 18.96 17.65 -28.93
C LEU A 633 18.81 16.85 -30.23
N VAL A 634 17.62 16.88 -30.81
CA VAL A 634 17.33 16.25 -32.10
C VAL A 634 18.30 16.81 -33.16
N GLY A 635 19.22 15.96 -33.66
CA GLY A 635 20.10 16.30 -34.78
C GLY A 635 21.61 16.18 -34.55
N ALA A 636 22.10 15.69 -33.40
CA ALA A 636 23.54 15.44 -33.21
C ALA A 636 23.92 13.98 -33.51
N ASP A 637 24.99 13.81 -34.28
CA ASP A 637 25.50 12.54 -34.82
C ASP A 637 25.89 11.54 -33.71
N LEU A 638 25.45 10.29 -33.86
CA LEU A 638 25.51 9.22 -32.84
C LEU A 638 26.89 8.53 -32.74
N SER A 639 27.88 8.96 -33.51
CA SER A 639 29.16 8.26 -33.68
C SER A 639 30.24 8.59 -32.66
N THR A 640 30.02 9.57 -31.77
CA THR A 640 31.04 10.03 -30.79
C THR A 640 30.74 9.67 -29.32
N TYR A 641 29.71 8.89 -29.03
CA TYR A 641 29.41 8.48 -27.65
C TYR A 641 30.02 7.11 -27.34
N ASP A 642 30.91 7.09 -26.35
CA ASP A 642 31.56 5.89 -25.82
C ASP A 642 30.50 4.97 -25.17
N LEU A 643 30.12 3.91 -25.90
CA LEU A 643 29.11 2.93 -25.51
C LEU A 643 29.50 2.12 -24.26
N ALA A 644 30.74 2.22 -23.78
CA ALA A 644 31.19 1.60 -22.55
C ALA A 644 30.64 2.27 -21.27
N ALA A 645 30.11 3.51 -21.35
CA ALA A 645 29.49 4.19 -20.20
C ALA A 645 28.02 3.78 -19.95
N LEU A 646 27.46 2.89 -20.76
CA LEU A 646 26.08 2.40 -20.67
C LEU A 646 25.95 0.98 -20.10
N SER A 647 27.06 0.34 -19.70
CA SER A 647 26.98 -0.87 -18.89
C SER A 647 26.67 -0.51 -17.45
N ILE A 648 25.45 -0.82 -17.01
CA ILE A 648 25.06 -0.78 -15.60
C ILE A 648 25.90 -1.85 -14.88
N SER A 649 27.00 -1.42 -14.27
CA SER A 649 27.76 -2.23 -13.33
C SER A 649 26.93 -2.43 -12.06
N ALA A 650 26.68 -3.68 -11.70
CA ALA A 650 25.99 -4.10 -10.49
C ALA A 650 26.89 -3.95 -9.23
N GLU A 651 27.49 -2.78 -9.05
CA GLU A 651 28.27 -2.43 -7.86
C GLU A 651 27.79 -1.08 -7.33
N LEU A 652 27.26 -1.07 -6.12
CA LEU A 652 26.95 0.14 -5.36
C LEU A 652 28.27 0.78 -4.90
N PRO A 653 28.62 2.02 -5.31
CA PRO A 653 29.77 2.71 -4.73
C PRO A 653 29.39 3.19 -3.33
N GLY A 654 29.88 2.48 -2.31
CA GLY A 654 29.83 2.93 -0.92
C GLY A 654 30.75 4.13 -0.71
N VAL A 655 30.25 5.18 -0.06
CA VAL A 655 31.06 6.29 0.44
C VAL A 655 31.44 5.96 1.89
N ARG A 656 32.73 6.10 2.23
CA ARG A 656 33.20 6.08 3.62
C ARG A 656 32.77 7.39 4.27
N ASP A 657 31.94 7.32 5.31
CA ASP A 657 31.61 8.47 6.13
C ASP A 657 32.90 9.03 6.73
N HIS A 658 33.22 10.28 6.42
CA HIS A 658 34.10 11.07 7.25
C HIS A 658 33.24 11.59 8.41
N GLU A 659 33.62 11.19 9.62
CA GLU A 659 33.07 11.67 10.88
C GLU A 659 33.13 13.20 10.93
N ASP A 660 31.98 13.87 10.77
CA ASP A 660 31.67 15.18 11.31
C ASP A 660 30.22 15.55 10.95
N ASP A 661 29.25 14.99 11.66
CA ASP A 661 27.95 15.63 11.84
C ASP A 661 27.36 15.19 13.19
N ASN A 662 27.34 16.13 14.14
CA ASN A 662 26.67 16.01 15.44
C ASN A 662 25.15 16.04 15.22
N ASP A 663 24.61 14.92 14.77
CA ASP A 663 23.19 14.71 14.60
C ASP A 663 22.61 14.19 15.92
N LEU A 664 22.02 15.08 16.72
CA LEU A 664 21.40 14.80 18.03
C LEU A 664 20.11 13.95 17.95
N ARG A 665 19.95 13.14 16.89
CA ARG A 665 18.88 12.16 16.76
C ARG A 665 19.28 10.90 17.53
N PRO A 666 18.55 10.44 18.57
CA PRO A 666 18.62 9.04 18.92
C PRO A 666 17.91 8.26 17.79
N PRO A 667 18.62 7.51 16.93
CA PRO A 667 17.95 6.60 16.00
C PRO A 667 17.04 5.65 16.79
N ILE A 668 16.00 5.13 16.14
CA ILE A 668 15.41 3.85 16.57
C ILE A 668 16.48 2.79 16.25
N GLN A 669 17.58 2.78 16.99
CA GLN A 669 18.58 1.73 16.92
C GLN A 669 17.98 0.52 17.62
N LEU A 670 17.14 -0.21 16.88
CA LEU A 670 17.02 -1.64 17.09
C LEU A 670 18.35 -2.23 16.59
N LYS A 671 19.40 -2.13 17.40
CA LYS A 671 20.54 -3.03 17.24
C LYS A 671 19.95 -4.44 17.25
N MET A 672 20.14 -5.17 16.15
CA MET A 672 19.94 -6.61 16.16
C MET A 672 20.82 -7.12 17.31
N LYS A 673 20.22 -7.75 18.32
CA LYS A 673 21.02 -8.45 19.30
C LYS A 673 21.56 -9.67 18.58
N THR A 674 22.86 -9.70 18.35
CA THR A 674 23.59 -10.97 18.25
C THR A 674 23.16 -11.82 19.48
N PRO A 675 22.76 -13.08 19.30
CA PRO A 675 22.30 -13.90 20.41
C PRO A 675 23.38 -13.93 21.50
N LEU A 676 22.99 -13.58 22.73
CA LEU A 676 23.82 -13.85 23.91
C LEU A 676 23.94 -15.37 24.01
N MET A 677 25.14 -15.89 23.74
CA MET A 677 25.50 -17.26 24.08
C MET A 677 25.26 -17.50 25.57
N THR A 678 24.68 -18.66 25.85
CA THR A 678 24.28 -19.18 27.16
C THR A 678 25.38 -18.98 28.23
N PRO A 679 25.02 -18.73 29.51
CA PRO A 679 26.00 -18.59 30.58
C PRO A 679 26.68 -19.93 30.85
N THR A 680 28.01 -19.91 30.88
CA THR A 680 28.86 -21.04 31.29
C THR A 680 28.37 -21.63 32.61
N ILE A 681 27.94 -22.88 32.56
CA ILE A 681 27.72 -23.74 33.72
C ILE A 681 29.10 -23.95 34.36
N GLN A 682 29.34 -23.33 35.51
CA GLN A 682 30.35 -23.79 36.45
C GLN A 682 29.67 -24.73 37.44
N THR A 683 30.10 -25.98 37.45
CA THR A 683 29.89 -26.92 38.55
C THR A 683 31.07 -27.89 38.64
N PRO A 684 31.37 -28.42 39.84
CA PRO A 684 31.62 -27.75 41.12
C PRO A 684 33.09 -27.31 41.29
#